data_AF-A0A373GG07-F1
#
_entry.id   AF-A0A373GG07-F1
#
_cell.length_a   1.000
_cell.length_b   1.000
_cell.length_c   1.000
_cell.angle_alpha   90.00
_cell.angle_beta   90.00
_cell.angle_gamma   90.00
#
_symmetry.space_group_name_H-M   'P 1'
#
loop_
_entity.id
_entity.type
_entity.pdbx_description
1 polymer ?
#
loop_
_entity_poly.entity_id
_entity_poly.type
_entity_poly.pdbx_seq_one_letter_code
_entity_poly.pdbx_strand_id
1 'polypeptide(L)'
;MKRLLVSIAIVFISILTVAGQNHSFSLSGKWNFQIDREDTGVKEQWFKKSLDDSINLPGSMPEKLKGDEVTVRTQWTGSLYDSSYYFNPYMEKYRIEGQVKLPFFLTPDKHYVGVAWYQKKVTIPADWKGERITLFLERPHIETTVWVNQQELGMQNSLCVPHVYDLTAATTPGKTYLITIRIDNRIKEINVGPDSHSITDQTQGNWNGIVGRIELQATPKVHLEDIQVYPDLSNQKALVRMNIRSASSTKGEITLSAASFNTDIQHKVAPVHQSFNIRPGDNPVEMELPMGKEFLTWDEFSPALYKLTAKLTNGKQTDTQQVQFGMRDFKIEGKWFYVNGRKTMLRGTVENCDFPLTGYAPMDVASWERVFRICRNYGLNHMRFHSFCPPEAAFIAADLVGFYLQPEGPSWPNHGPRLGNGQPIDKYLMDETIALTKEYGNYASYCMLACGNEPSGRWVAWVSKFVDYWKATDPRRVYTGASVGNSWQWQPHNEYHVKAGARGLSWAGAQPESESDYRARIDTVKQPYVSHETGQWCVFPNFNEIRKYTGVNKAKNFEIFRDILNDNHMGSQSHDFMMASGKLQALCYKHEIEKTLRTPDYAGFQLLALNDYSGQGTALVGVLDVFFEEKGYINAEQFRRFCSPTVPLARIPKFVYANNETFHADIEVSHFGAAPLESAKTVYTIKDKFGKVYAHGTVGTHHIPIGNLYSLGSVDMTLEGIDTQQKLNLEVRIEGCDAVNDWDFWVYPAQVELVQGTVYTTDTLDAKALAVLQDGGNVLITAAGKIQYGKEVKQYFTPVFWNTSWFKMRPPHTTGIFLNEYHPLFREFPTEYHSNLQWWELLNKAQVMQFTDFPATFQPTVQSIDTWFISRKIGMLFEAKVLNGKLMMTSMDITSQPEKRIVARQMHKAILNYMNSDAFRPADKIAPELIQALFTKVAGDVKSYTKDSPDELKPKIN
;
A
#
# COMPACT_ATOMS: atom_id res chain seq x y z
N MET A 1 27.38 37.11 -11.00
CA MET A 1 27.33 38.41 -10.29
C MET A 1 26.61 39.44 -11.15
N LYS A 2 25.55 40.05 -10.59
CA LYS A 2 24.78 41.21 -11.11
C LYS A 2 24.15 41.08 -12.50
N ARG A 3 22.94 40.50 -12.55
CA ARG A 3 21.78 40.91 -13.38
C ARG A 3 20.65 39.87 -13.21
N LEU A 4 19.97 39.88 -12.05
CA LEU A 4 18.69 39.18 -11.86
C LEU A 4 18.00 39.66 -10.56
N LEU A 5 17.77 40.96 -10.41
CA LEU A 5 17.16 41.54 -9.20
C LEU A 5 16.41 42.84 -9.52
N VAL A 6 15.48 42.81 -10.48
CA VAL A 6 14.41 43.82 -10.63
C VAL A 6 13.26 43.13 -11.38
N SER A 7 12.30 42.54 -10.66
CA SER A 7 10.94 42.19 -11.14
C SER A 7 10.05 41.54 -10.03
N ILE A 8 10.31 41.82 -8.75
CA ILE A 8 9.41 41.43 -7.64
C ILE A 8 9.24 42.64 -6.72
N ALA A 9 8.53 43.65 -7.19
CA ALA A 9 7.94 44.72 -6.39
C ALA A 9 7.14 45.59 -7.34
N ILE A 10 5.80 45.49 -7.26
CA ILE A 10 4.74 46.42 -7.69
C ILE A 10 3.54 45.53 -8.05
N VAL A 11 2.70 45.23 -7.07
CA VAL A 11 1.25 45.52 -7.02
C VAL A 11 0.83 45.30 -5.56
N PHE A 12 1.18 46.26 -4.69
CA PHE A 12 0.46 46.49 -3.44
C PHE A 12 -0.03 47.92 -3.55
N ILE A 13 -1.36 48.08 -3.62
CA ILE A 13 -2.20 49.24 -3.30
C ILE A 13 -3.42 49.17 -4.23
N SER A 14 -4.50 48.61 -3.68
CA SER A 14 -5.86 48.87 -4.15
C SER A 14 -6.78 48.91 -2.93
N ILE A 15 -6.94 50.13 -2.43
CA ILE A 15 -8.13 50.79 -1.88
C ILE A 15 -9.16 49.88 -1.17
N LEU A 16 -9.30 50.15 0.12
CA LEU A 16 -10.40 49.77 1.01
C LEU A 16 -11.78 50.01 0.36
N THR A 17 -12.44 48.91 0.00
CA THR A 17 -13.89 48.78 0.05
C THR A 17 -14.20 47.63 0.99
N VAL A 18 -14.98 47.90 2.05
CA VAL A 18 -15.45 46.89 3.00
C VAL A 18 -16.42 45.96 2.26
N ALA A 19 -15.88 44.91 1.65
CA ALA A 19 -16.60 43.77 1.14
C ALA A 19 -16.45 42.63 2.15
N GLY A 20 -17.57 42.05 2.61
CA GLY A 20 -17.55 40.89 3.49
C GLY A 20 -16.82 39.72 2.82
N GLN A 21 -15.57 39.49 3.22
CA GLN A 21 -14.87 38.25 2.96
C GLN A 21 -15.10 37.34 4.17
N ASN A 22 -15.12 36.02 3.97
CA ASN A 22 -15.04 35.10 5.10
C ASN A 22 -13.75 35.39 5.88
N HIS A 23 -13.89 35.81 7.13
CA HIS A 23 -12.77 36.11 8.00
C HIS A 23 -12.54 34.91 8.90
N SER A 24 -11.31 34.39 8.93
CA SER A 24 -10.92 33.37 9.91
C SER A 24 -9.64 33.77 10.61
N PHE A 25 -9.44 33.24 11.80
CA PHE A 25 -8.14 33.26 12.43
C PHE A 25 -7.87 31.96 13.18
N SER A 26 -6.60 31.58 13.17
CA SER A 26 -6.11 30.35 13.79
C SER A 26 -6.13 30.43 15.32
N LEU A 27 -6.55 29.34 15.94
CA LEU A 27 -6.40 29.06 17.36
C LEU A 27 -5.24 28.12 17.67
N SER A 28 -4.32 27.89 16.72
CA SER A 28 -3.10 27.11 16.94
C SER A 28 -2.21 27.73 18.02
N GLY A 29 -1.25 26.95 18.51
CA GLY A 29 -0.34 27.29 19.61
C GLY A 29 -0.75 26.64 20.92
N LYS A 30 -0.43 27.30 22.04
CA LYS A 30 -0.61 26.75 23.38
C LYS A 30 -2.08 26.71 23.79
N TRP A 31 -2.50 25.58 24.36
CA TRP A 31 -3.77 25.32 25.03
C TRP A 31 -3.49 24.83 26.45
N ASN A 32 -4.33 25.23 27.41
CA ASN A 32 -4.36 24.57 28.71
C ASN A 32 -4.94 23.16 28.51
N PHE A 33 -4.44 22.17 29.25
CA PHE A 33 -4.67 20.76 28.97
C PHE A 33 -4.78 19.96 30.26
N GLN A 34 -5.59 18.89 30.25
CA GLN A 34 -5.61 17.91 31.32
C GLN A 34 -6.12 16.56 30.81
N ILE A 35 -5.44 15.48 31.22
CA ILE A 35 -5.89 14.11 31.00
C ILE A 35 -6.96 13.77 32.04
N ASP A 36 -8.11 13.27 31.61
CA ASP A 36 -9.23 12.89 32.45
C ASP A 36 -9.39 11.37 32.48
N ARG A 37 -8.54 10.72 33.28
CA ARG A 37 -8.45 9.25 33.35
C ARG A 37 -9.72 8.59 33.89
N GLU A 38 -10.38 9.28 34.81
CA GLU A 38 -11.56 8.78 35.51
C GLU A 38 -12.86 9.28 34.88
N ASP A 39 -12.79 10.05 33.77
CA ASP A 39 -13.93 10.68 33.10
C ASP A 39 -14.83 11.47 34.08
N THR A 40 -14.22 12.20 35.01
CA THR A 40 -14.93 13.00 36.02
C THR A 40 -15.08 14.47 35.63
N GLY A 41 -14.46 14.90 34.52
CA GLY A 41 -14.35 16.31 34.16
C GLY A 41 -15.68 17.01 33.96
N VAL A 42 -16.70 16.34 33.43
CA VAL A 42 -18.06 16.90 33.31
C VAL A 42 -18.70 17.07 34.70
N LYS A 43 -18.62 16.03 35.55
CA LYS A 43 -19.18 16.02 36.91
C LYS A 43 -18.53 17.09 37.80
N GLU A 44 -17.22 17.24 37.70
CA GLU A 44 -16.42 18.23 38.43
C GLU A 44 -16.38 19.60 37.75
N GLN A 45 -17.11 19.76 36.64
CA GLN A 45 -17.23 21.03 35.91
C GLN A 45 -15.87 21.63 35.51
N TRP A 46 -14.98 20.83 34.91
CA TRP A 46 -13.64 21.26 34.50
C TRP A 46 -13.64 22.44 33.52
N PHE A 47 -14.72 22.59 32.74
CA PHE A 47 -14.99 23.77 31.91
C PHE A 47 -15.12 25.10 32.70
N LYS A 48 -15.22 25.07 34.05
CA LYS A 48 -15.27 26.25 34.92
C LYS A 48 -13.95 26.59 35.61
N LYS A 49 -12.99 25.67 35.65
CA LYS A 49 -11.69 25.85 36.32
C LYS A 49 -10.55 25.87 35.30
N SER A 50 -9.39 26.33 35.73
CA SER A 50 -8.17 26.20 34.94
C SER A 50 -7.73 24.74 34.93
N LEU A 51 -7.26 24.27 33.78
CA LEU A 51 -6.54 23.00 33.66
C LEU A 51 -5.07 23.19 34.07
N ASP A 52 -4.47 22.13 34.60
CA ASP A 52 -3.18 22.20 35.32
C ASP A 52 -1.95 21.94 34.44
N ASP A 53 -2.13 21.56 33.17
CA ASP A 53 -1.05 21.31 32.21
C ASP A 53 -1.30 22.12 30.91
N SER A 54 -0.43 21.96 29.91
CA SER A 54 -0.58 22.58 28.61
C SER A 54 -0.07 21.69 27.47
N ILE A 55 -0.60 21.94 26.28
CA ILE A 55 -0.24 21.26 25.04
C ILE A 55 -0.26 22.25 23.88
N ASN A 56 0.60 22.07 22.89
CA ASN A 56 0.54 22.83 21.65
C ASN A 56 -0.30 22.07 20.62
N LEU A 57 -1.29 22.76 20.05
CA LEU A 57 -2.11 22.25 18.94
C LEU A 57 -1.89 23.11 17.68
N PRO A 58 -2.01 22.54 16.47
CA PRO A 58 -2.37 21.16 16.19
C PRO A 58 -1.30 20.12 16.55
N GLY A 59 -1.74 18.89 16.75
CA GLY A 59 -0.94 17.70 17.04
C GLY A 59 -1.69 16.68 17.87
N SER A 60 -1.11 15.48 17.98
CA SER A 60 -1.64 14.40 18.81
C SER A 60 -0.96 14.37 20.19
N MET A 61 -1.61 13.77 21.18
CA MET A 61 -1.03 13.54 22.51
C MET A 61 0.31 12.79 22.43
N PRO A 62 0.45 11.66 21.69
CA PRO A 62 1.73 10.99 21.53
C PRO A 62 2.83 11.87 20.92
N GLU A 63 2.52 12.67 19.91
CA GLU A 63 3.46 13.62 19.30
C GLU A 63 3.97 14.67 20.29
N LYS A 64 3.15 15.05 21.28
CA LYS A 64 3.51 15.98 22.35
C LYS A 64 3.94 15.28 23.65
N LEU A 65 4.25 13.98 23.57
CA LEU A 65 4.69 13.14 24.69
C LEU A 65 3.72 13.13 25.88
N LYS A 66 2.42 13.24 25.61
CA LYS A 66 1.33 13.11 26.60
C LYS A 66 0.71 11.72 26.50
N GLY A 67 0.47 11.09 27.65
CA GLY A 67 -0.08 9.73 27.75
C GLY A 67 0.75 8.84 28.66
N ASP A 68 0.50 7.54 28.60
CA ASP A 68 1.19 6.54 29.40
C ASP A 68 2.42 5.98 28.68
N GLU A 69 3.43 5.58 29.45
CA GLU A 69 4.53 4.79 28.93
C GLU A 69 4.01 3.45 28.40
N VAL A 70 4.59 2.97 27.31
CA VAL A 70 4.28 1.63 26.81
C VAL A 70 4.91 0.58 27.72
N THR A 71 4.09 -0.36 28.19
CA THR A 71 4.47 -1.47 29.06
C THR A 71 3.95 -2.78 28.50
N VAL A 72 4.33 -3.91 29.11
CA VAL A 72 3.75 -5.22 28.80
C VAL A 72 2.25 -5.34 29.11
N ARG A 73 1.69 -4.37 29.85
CA ARG A 73 0.28 -4.29 30.24
C ARG A 73 -0.53 -3.31 29.39
N THR A 74 0.11 -2.60 28.46
CA THR A 74 -0.58 -1.65 27.58
C THR A 74 -1.73 -2.33 26.84
N GLN A 75 -2.91 -1.73 26.95
CA GLN A 75 -4.12 -2.19 26.28
C GLN A 75 -4.19 -1.52 24.92
N TRP A 76 -3.84 -2.26 23.88
CA TRP A 76 -3.94 -1.81 22.49
C TRP A 76 -5.40 -1.74 22.04
N THR A 77 -5.68 -0.80 21.14
CA THR A 77 -6.95 -0.72 20.40
C THR A 77 -7.00 -1.82 19.35
N GLY A 78 -5.89 -2.05 18.64
CA GLY A 78 -5.77 -3.13 17.66
C GLY A 78 -5.68 -4.52 18.29
N SER A 79 -6.18 -5.53 17.59
CA SER A 79 -6.15 -6.91 18.04
C SER A 79 -4.75 -7.55 17.89
N LEU A 80 -4.37 -8.41 18.83
CA LEU A 80 -3.11 -9.18 18.80
C LEU A 80 -3.37 -10.65 18.45
N TYR A 81 -2.85 -11.11 17.32
CA TYR A 81 -3.20 -12.41 16.73
C TYR A 81 -2.17 -13.52 16.96
N ASP A 82 -0.99 -13.14 17.47
CA ASP A 82 0.07 -14.06 17.86
C ASP A 82 0.45 -13.75 19.31
N SER A 83 0.35 -14.75 20.18
CA SER A 83 0.67 -14.62 21.60
C SER A 83 2.10 -15.12 21.91
N SER A 84 2.85 -15.55 20.90
CA SER A 84 4.23 -16.03 21.04
C SER A 84 5.12 -15.04 21.80
N TYR A 85 4.88 -13.73 21.64
CA TYR A 85 5.55 -12.68 22.41
C TYR A 85 5.47 -12.89 23.93
N TYR A 86 4.38 -13.43 24.48
CA TYR A 86 4.21 -13.64 25.92
C TYR A 86 4.74 -14.99 26.40
N PHE A 87 4.76 -16.01 25.55
CA PHE A 87 5.02 -17.39 25.95
C PHE A 87 6.34 -17.96 25.45
N ASN A 88 6.95 -17.36 24.42
CA ASN A 88 8.26 -17.77 23.92
C ASN A 88 9.36 -17.31 24.90
N PRO A 89 10.19 -18.22 25.45
CA PRO A 89 11.30 -17.85 26.33
C PRO A 89 12.28 -16.85 25.70
N TYR A 90 12.51 -16.93 24.38
CA TYR A 90 13.39 -15.98 23.68
C TYR A 90 12.92 -14.52 23.83
N MET A 91 11.60 -14.32 23.91
CA MET A 91 10.99 -12.99 23.97
C MET A 91 11.04 -12.36 25.37
N GLU A 92 11.49 -13.09 26.40
CA GLU A 92 11.52 -12.61 27.79
C GLU A 92 12.35 -11.34 27.98
N LYS A 93 13.48 -11.23 27.27
CA LYS A 93 14.35 -10.05 27.30
C LYS A 93 13.69 -8.77 26.77
N TYR A 94 12.57 -8.88 26.05
CA TYR A 94 11.82 -7.73 25.51
C TYR A 94 10.60 -7.36 26.35
N ARG A 95 10.33 -8.07 27.45
CA ARG A 95 9.19 -7.83 28.36
C ARG A 95 9.60 -7.09 29.64
N ILE A 96 10.81 -6.53 29.66
CA ILE A 96 11.35 -5.79 30.80
C ILE A 96 10.77 -4.38 30.80
N GLU A 97 10.20 -3.96 31.94
CA GLU A 97 9.63 -2.62 32.10
C GLU A 97 10.66 -1.52 31.75
N GLY A 98 10.22 -0.51 31.00
CA GLY A 98 11.08 0.55 30.46
C GLY A 98 11.95 0.15 29.25
N GLN A 99 11.94 -1.12 28.83
CA GLN A 99 12.68 -1.62 27.67
C GLN A 99 11.80 -2.49 26.75
N VAL A 100 10.49 -2.31 26.82
CA VAL A 100 9.52 -3.12 26.08
C VAL A 100 9.73 -2.97 24.57
N LYS A 101 9.78 -4.11 23.86
CA LYS A 101 9.78 -4.14 22.39
C LYS A 101 8.68 -5.06 21.90
N LEU A 102 7.84 -4.57 21.00
CA LEU A 102 6.76 -5.37 20.41
C LEU A 102 7.13 -5.84 18.99
N PRO A 103 6.84 -7.10 18.63
CA PRO A 103 7.14 -7.64 17.31
C PRO A 103 6.04 -7.41 16.27
N PHE A 104 4.86 -6.91 16.66
CA PHE A 104 3.65 -6.96 15.81
C PHE A 104 3.44 -5.74 14.92
N PHE A 105 3.75 -4.55 15.43
CA PHE A 105 3.61 -3.27 14.74
C PHE A 105 4.57 -2.26 15.37
N LEU A 106 4.65 -1.07 14.80
CA LEU A 106 5.52 -0.01 15.32
C LEU A 106 5.06 0.44 16.71
N THR A 107 6.00 0.66 17.62
CA THR A 107 5.69 0.98 19.01
C THR A 107 5.69 2.50 19.21
N PRO A 108 4.59 3.13 19.65
CA PRO A 108 4.59 4.56 19.95
C PRO A 108 5.36 4.87 21.24
N ASP A 109 5.91 6.08 21.36
CA ASP A 109 6.56 6.53 22.60
C ASP A 109 5.57 6.67 23.77
N LYS A 110 4.33 7.06 23.49
CA LYS A 110 3.24 7.20 24.47
C LYS A 110 1.95 6.62 23.93
N HIS A 111 1.14 6.05 24.81
CA HIS A 111 -0.18 5.51 24.47
C HIS A 111 -1.23 6.01 25.47
N TYR A 112 -2.41 6.43 25.00
CA TYR A 112 -3.53 6.79 25.86
C TYR A 112 -4.86 6.68 25.12
N VAL A 113 -5.79 5.92 25.70
CA VAL A 113 -7.17 5.82 25.25
C VAL A 113 -8.07 6.25 26.41
N GLY A 114 -8.83 7.32 26.23
CA GLY A 114 -9.62 7.95 27.27
C GLY A 114 -9.98 9.40 26.95
N VAL A 115 -10.31 10.14 27.99
CA VAL A 115 -10.78 11.52 27.86
C VAL A 115 -9.64 12.50 28.11
N ALA A 116 -9.60 13.58 27.34
CA ALA A 116 -8.70 14.71 27.56
C ALA A 116 -9.44 16.03 27.32
N TRP A 117 -9.05 17.07 28.06
CA TRP A 117 -9.65 18.40 28.01
C TRP A 117 -8.63 19.43 27.54
N TYR A 118 -9.11 20.37 26.73
CA TYR A 118 -8.32 21.43 26.11
C TYR A 118 -9.03 22.77 26.32
N GLN A 119 -8.29 23.80 26.74
CA GLN A 119 -8.84 25.12 27.05
C GLN A 119 -8.03 26.25 26.42
N LYS A 120 -8.73 27.24 25.83
CA LYS A 120 -8.11 28.47 25.33
C LYS A 120 -9.04 29.65 25.51
N LYS A 121 -8.47 30.76 26.01
CA LYS A 121 -9.16 32.06 26.00
C LYS A 121 -9.03 32.67 24.62
N VAL A 122 -10.16 33.10 24.06
CA VAL A 122 -10.24 33.66 22.72
C VAL A 122 -11.08 34.93 22.76
N THR A 123 -10.57 36.00 22.18
CA THR A 123 -11.32 37.25 21.98
C THR A 123 -11.96 37.21 20.60
N ILE A 124 -13.29 37.33 20.56
CA ILE A 124 -14.00 37.46 19.29
C ILE A 124 -13.73 38.86 18.74
N PRO A 125 -13.22 39.01 17.50
CA PRO A 125 -13.01 40.31 16.88
C PRO A 125 -14.27 41.18 16.91
N ALA A 126 -14.12 42.48 17.22
CA ALA A 126 -15.26 43.39 17.40
C ALA A 126 -15.99 43.73 16.08
N ASP A 127 -15.26 43.63 14.97
CA ASP A 127 -15.72 43.84 13.60
C ASP A 127 -16.60 42.70 13.08
N TRP A 128 -16.62 41.52 13.72
CA TRP A 128 -17.54 40.41 13.41
C TRP A 128 -19.00 40.67 13.86
N LYS A 129 -19.35 41.94 14.10
CA LYS A 129 -20.68 42.34 14.55
C LYS A 129 -21.73 42.03 13.50
N GLY A 130 -22.66 41.14 13.86
CA GLY A 130 -23.77 40.76 13.00
C GLY A 130 -23.44 39.62 12.05
N GLU A 131 -22.31 38.96 12.24
CA GLU A 131 -21.90 37.74 11.54
C GLU A 131 -22.28 36.48 12.33
N ARG A 132 -22.25 35.33 11.64
CA ARG A 132 -22.29 34.00 12.22
C ARG A 132 -20.86 33.60 12.55
N ILE A 133 -20.63 33.05 13.74
CA ILE A 133 -19.31 32.66 14.23
C ILE A 133 -19.29 31.15 14.46
N THR A 134 -18.35 30.45 13.85
CA THR A 134 -18.17 29.01 14.02
C THR A 134 -16.77 28.67 14.53
N LEU A 135 -16.66 27.56 15.27
CA LEU A 135 -15.41 26.90 15.59
C LEU A 135 -15.24 25.71 14.64
N PHE A 136 -14.16 25.71 13.89
CA PHE A 136 -13.78 24.67 12.93
C PHE A 136 -12.61 23.86 13.48
N LEU A 137 -12.79 22.54 13.59
CA LEU A 137 -11.76 21.58 13.99
C LEU A 137 -11.57 20.58 12.85
N GLU A 138 -10.47 20.68 12.10
CA GLU A 138 -10.29 19.92 10.87
C GLU A 138 -10.22 18.41 11.08
N ARG A 139 -9.49 17.97 12.11
CA ARG A 139 -9.28 16.54 12.37
C ARG A 139 -9.06 16.22 13.85
N PRO A 140 -10.11 16.32 14.67
CA PRO A 140 -10.11 15.75 16.01
C PRO A 140 -10.19 14.21 15.96
N HIS A 141 -9.85 13.55 17.07
CA HIS A 141 -9.95 12.08 17.20
C HIS A 141 -10.39 11.70 18.62
N ILE A 142 -11.59 11.16 18.85
CA ILE A 142 -12.67 10.94 17.88
C ILE A 142 -13.82 11.89 18.18
N GLU A 143 -14.46 11.75 19.34
CA GLU A 143 -15.59 12.57 19.71
C GLU A 143 -15.13 13.88 20.32
N THR A 144 -15.76 14.99 19.96
CA THR A 144 -15.55 16.27 20.63
C THR A 144 -16.83 16.80 21.26
N THR A 145 -16.71 17.43 22.42
CA THR A 145 -17.77 18.24 23.04
C THR A 145 -17.21 19.62 23.36
N VAL A 146 -17.96 20.68 23.06
CA VAL A 146 -17.45 22.06 23.19
C VAL A 146 -18.28 22.87 24.18
N TRP A 147 -17.60 23.64 25.02
CA TRP A 147 -18.20 24.67 25.86
C TRP A 147 -17.62 26.05 25.55
N VAL A 148 -18.49 27.06 25.62
CA VAL A 148 -18.11 28.47 25.67
C VAL A 148 -18.44 29.00 27.06
N ASN A 149 -17.41 29.34 27.82
CA ASN A 149 -17.48 29.53 29.27
C ASN A 149 -18.14 28.31 29.95
N GLN A 150 -19.40 28.43 30.36
CA GLN A 150 -20.15 27.39 31.06
C GLN A 150 -21.23 26.73 30.19
N GLN A 151 -21.46 27.25 28.97
CA GLN A 151 -22.53 26.77 28.09
C GLN A 151 -21.99 25.67 27.17
N GLU A 152 -22.59 24.49 27.24
CA GLU A 152 -22.33 23.38 26.32
C GLU A 152 -22.99 23.63 24.96
N LEU A 153 -22.27 23.36 23.88
CA LEU A 153 -22.73 23.51 22.50
C LEU A 153 -23.03 22.16 21.81
N GLY A 154 -22.83 21.05 22.52
CA GLY A 154 -23.11 19.69 22.06
C GLY A 154 -21.87 18.91 21.62
N MET A 155 -22.11 17.76 21.00
CA MET A 155 -21.10 16.78 20.60
C MET A 155 -21.07 16.56 19.09
N GLN A 156 -19.88 16.37 18.53
CA GLN A 156 -19.63 15.92 17.16
C GLN A 156 -18.82 14.62 17.20
N ASN A 157 -19.09 13.71 16.26
CA ASN A 157 -18.43 12.41 16.16
C ASN A 157 -18.31 12.02 14.68
N SER A 158 -17.22 12.43 14.03
CA SER A 158 -16.85 12.05 12.67
C SER A 158 -15.36 11.69 12.63
N LEU A 159 -15.02 10.69 11.81
CA LEU A 159 -13.64 10.33 11.50
C LEU A 159 -13.23 10.79 10.10
N CYS A 160 -14.20 11.20 9.27
CA CYS A 160 -14.00 11.55 7.88
C CYS A 160 -13.94 13.06 7.62
N VAL A 161 -14.71 13.85 8.36
CA VAL A 161 -14.87 15.29 8.08
C VAL A 161 -14.63 16.18 9.30
N PRO A 162 -14.37 17.49 9.11
CA PRO A 162 -14.19 18.42 10.20
C PRO A 162 -15.38 18.50 11.17
N HIS A 163 -15.10 18.77 12.44
CA HIS A 163 -16.12 19.10 13.43
C HIS A 163 -16.36 20.62 13.45
N VAL A 164 -17.62 21.03 13.26
CA VAL A 164 -18.01 22.44 13.23
C VAL A 164 -19.07 22.74 14.30
N TYR A 165 -18.84 23.80 15.07
CA TYR A 165 -19.75 24.28 16.11
C TYR A 165 -20.17 25.72 15.85
N ASP A 166 -21.45 26.03 16.00
CA ASP A 166 -21.95 27.40 15.93
C ASP A 166 -21.85 28.08 17.30
N LEU A 167 -21.01 29.10 17.40
CA LEU A 167 -20.74 29.86 18.62
C LEU A 167 -21.55 31.16 18.69
N THR A 168 -22.34 31.48 17.65
CA THR A 168 -22.98 32.78 17.46
C THR A 168 -23.86 33.16 18.65
N ALA A 169 -24.67 32.22 19.15
CA ALA A 169 -25.57 32.47 20.28
C ALA A 169 -24.85 32.54 21.63
N ALA A 170 -23.67 31.94 21.75
CA ALA A 170 -22.90 31.86 22.99
C ALA A 170 -21.85 32.97 23.13
N THR A 171 -21.66 33.79 22.08
CA THR A 171 -20.59 34.79 22.02
C THR A 171 -21.11 36.18 21.64
N THR A 172 -20.27 37.19 21.90
CA THR A 172 -20.51 38.58 21.52
C THR A 172 -19.19 39.15 21.01
N PRO A 173 -19.16 39.70 19.77
CA PRO A 173 -18.01 40.39 19.23
C PRO A 173 -17.40 41.42 20.19
N GLY A 174 -16.07 41.46 20.25
CA GLY A 174 -15.29 42.31 21.14
C GLY A 174 -15.06 41.77 22.56
N LYS A 175 -15.64 40.61 22.92
CA LYS A 175 -15.46 40.00 24.25
C LYS A 175 -14.56 38.76 24.20
N THR A 176 -13.94 38.46 25.34
CA THR A 176 -13.13 37.26 25.55
C THR A 176 -13.96 36.14 26.18
N TYR A 177 -13.79 34.93 25.64
CA TYR A 177 -14.47 33.72 26.09
C TYR A 177 -13.45 32.60 26.34
N LEU A 178 -13.75 31.71 27.29
CA LEU A 178 -13.04 30.46 27.45
C LEU A 178 -13.68 29.40 26.54
N ILE A 179 -12.96 28.93 25.54
CA ILE A 179 -13.35 27.76 24.75
C ILE A 179 -12.76 26.54 25.44
N THR A 180 -13.62 25.58 25.82
CA THR A 180 -13.22 24.29 26.37
C THR A 180 -13.66 23.19 25.41
N ILE A 181 -12.75 22.27 25.09
CA ILE A 181 -13.00 21.11 24.22
C ILE A 181 -12.68 19.86 25.03
N ARG A 182 -13.64 18.95 25.14
CA ARG A 182 -13.43 17.58 25.65
C ARG A 182 -13.28 16.67 24.44
N ILE A 183 -12.25 15.83 24.42
CA ILE A 183 -12.02 14.83 23.37
C ILE A 183 -12.01 13.43 23.98
N ASP A 184 -12.76 12.51 23.38
CA ASP A 184 -12.90 11.11 23.81
C ASP A 184 -12.62 10.17 22.62
N ASN A 185 -11.54 9.40 22.72
CA ASN A 185 -11.10 8.45 21.68
C ASN A 185 -11.43 6.98 22.04
N ARG A 186 -12.28 6.75 23.05
CA ARG A 186 -12.73 5.38 23.37
C ARG A 186 -13.70 4.89 22.29
N ILE A 187 -13.58 3.62 21.92
CA ILE A 187 -14.60 2.92 21.14
C ILE A 187 -15.81 2.66 22.05
N LYS A 188 -16.98 3.20 21.70
CA LYS A 188 -18.24 3.07 22.46
C LYS A 188 -19.30 2.37 21.60
N GLU A 189 -20.53 2.87 21.62
CA GLU A 189 -21.66 2.33 20.83
C GLU A 189 -21.41 2.41 19.32
N ILE A 190 -20.75 3.48 18.87
CA ILE A 190 -20.25 3.59 17.50
C ILE A 190 -18.89 2.89 17.46
N ASN A 191 -18.93 1.61 17.09
CA ASN A 191 -17.76 0.77 16.94
C ASN A 191 -17.44 0.56 15.46
N VAL A 192 -16.37 1.18 14.98
CA VAL A 192 -15.90 1.03 13.60
C VAL A 192 -15.08 -0.24 13.38
N GLY A 193 -14.73 -0.99 14.43
CA GLY A 193 -13.86 -2.16 14.40
C GLY A 193 -12.47 -1.85 14.96
N PRO A 194 -11.91 -2.67 15.87
CA PRO A 194 -10.64 -2.42 16.55
C PRO A 194 -9.42 -2.40 15.60
N ASP A 195 -9.50 -3.07 14.46
CA ASP A 195 -8.45 -3.12 13.45
C ASP A 195 -8.65 -2.13 12.30
N SER A 196 -9.68 -1.28 12.39
CA SER A 196 -9.90 -0.24 11.38
C SER A 196 -8.73 0.72 11.34
N HIS A 197 -8.21 0.97 10.14
CA HIS A 197 -7.06 1.86 9.95
C HIS A 197 -7.37 3.28 10.37
N SER A 198 -8.64 3.65 10.53
CA SER A 198 -9.08 4.91 11.12
C SER A 198 -8.65 5.09 12.58
N ILE A 199 -8.42 4.01 13.37
CA ILE A 199 -8.23 4.09 14.83
C ILE A 199 -7.27 3.04 15.43
N THR A 200 -6.54 2.26 14.64
CA THR A 200 -5.82 1.06 15.14
C THR A 200 -4.31 1.26 15.30
N ASP A 201 -3.72 0.71 16.37
CA ASP A 201 -2.26 0.71 16.63
C ASP A 201 -1.45 -0.05 15.58
N GLN A 202 -2.11 -0.83 14.75
CA GLN A 202 -1.45 -1.46 13.60
C GLN A 202 -0.98 -0.44 12.56
N THR A 203 -1.57 0.77 12.52
CA THR A 203 -1.18 1.83 11.58
C THR A 203 -1.04 3.19 12.27
N GLN A 204 -2.08 4.01 12.31
CA GLN A 204 -2.04 5.36 12.89
C GLN A 204 -2.21 5.39 14.41
N GLY A 205 -2.69 4.31 15.04
CA GLY A 205 -3.03 4.29 16.45
C GLY A 205 -4.35 4.98 16.79
N ASN A 206 -4.79 4.79 18.02
CA ASN A 206 -5.98 5.46 18.57
C ASN A 206 -5.56 6.73 19.33
N TRP A 207 -5.07 7.73 18.62
CA TRP A 207 -4.53 8.94 19.24
C TRP A 207 -5.64 9.88 19.74
N ASN A 208 -5.32 10.78 20.68
CA ASN A 208 -6.22 11.85 21.14
C ASN A 208 -5.60 13.21 20.80
N GLY A 209 -6.40 14.17 20.34
CA GLY A 209 -5.92 15.50 19.96
C GLY A 209 -6.67 16.07 18.76
N ILE A 210 -6.10 17.13 18.17
CA ILE A 210 -6.61 17.77 16.96
C ILE A 210 -5.40 18.05 16.07
N VAL A 211 -5.27 17.31 14.96
CA VAL A 211 -4.03 17.31 14.15
C VAL A 211 -4.06 18.29 12.97
N GLY A 212 -5.24 18.82 12.64
CA GLY A 212 -5.43 19.80 11.56
C GLY A 212 -5.76 21.21 12.06
N ARG A 213 -6.22 22.08 11.15
CA ARG A 213 -6.64 23.46 11.42
C ARG A 213 -7.60 23.54 12.60
N ILE A 214 -7.41 24.58 13.41
CA ILE A 214 -8.29 24.95 14.52
C ILE A 214 -8.55 26.44 14.35
N GLU A 215 -9.77 26.81 13.99
CA GLU A 215 -10.07 28.18 13.57
C GLU A 215 -11.40 28.66 14.13
N LEU A 216 -11.46 29.96 14.42
CA LEU A 216 -12.75 30.65 14.41
C LEU A 216 -12.97 31.22 13.02
N GLN A 217 -14.19 31.03 12.50
CA GLN A 217 -14.60 31.51 11.19
C GLN A 217 -15.83 32.39 11.34
N ALA A 218 -15.89 33.47 10.58
CA ALA A 218 -17.02 34.37 10.51
C ALA A 218 -17.60 34.40 9.10
N THR A 219 -18.92 34.22 9.00
CA THR A 219 -19.66 34.31 7.75
C THR A 219 -20.86 35.24 7.91
N PRO A 220 -21.37 35.86 6.83
CA PRO A 220 -22.59 36.66 6.92
C PRO A 220 -23.80 35.85 7.42
N LYS A 221 -24.76 36.49 8.09
CA LYS A 221 -26.00 35.82 8.55
C LYS A 221 -26.85 35.25 7.42
N VAL A 222 -26.77 35.86 6.24
CA VAL A 222 -27.32 35.32 5.00
C VAL A 222 -26.14 34.86 4.16
N HIS A 223 -25.93 33.55 4.09
CA HIS A 223 -24.73 32.95 3.50
C HIS A 223 -25.08 31.74 2.63
N LEU A 224 -24.14 31.42 1.75
CA LEU A 224 -24.12 30.21 0.95
C LEU A 224 -23.61 29.05 1.83
N GLU A 225 -24.18 27.87 1.64
CA GLU A 225 -23.66 26.60 2.15
C GLU A 225 -23.80 25.55 1.06
N ASP A 226 -23.02 24.46 1.16
CA ASP A 226 -23.17 23.27 0.35
C ASP A 226 -23.14 23.52 -1.17
N ILE A 227 -22.15 24.29 -1.63
CA ILE A 227 -21.95 24.56 -3.06
C ILE A 227 -21.38 23.30 -3.71
N GLN A 228 -22.21 22.57 -4.44
CA GLN A 228 -21.88 21.34 -5.17
C GLN A 228 -21.89 21.59 -6.67
N VAL A 229 -20.80 21.23 -7.35
CA VAL A 229 -20.63 21.38 -8.80
C VAL A 229 -20.74 20.01 -9.46
N TYR A 230 -21.62 19.92 -10.46
CA TYR A 230 -21.85 18.72 -11.28
C TYR A 230 -21.45 19.01 -12.72
N PRO A 231 -20.26 18.57 -13.16
CA PRO A 231 -19.82 18.71 -14.54
C PRO A 231 -20.71 17.94 -15.51
N ASP A 232 -21.07 18.57 -16.64
CA ASP A 232 -21.76 17.94 -17.76
C ASP A 232 -21.01 18.27 -19.05
N LEU A 233 -20.08 17.36 -19.40
CA LEU A 233 -19.23 17.50 -20.57
C LEU A 233 -20.04 17.49 -21.87
N SER A 234 -21.13 16.72 -21.92
CA SER A 234 -21.94 16.54 -23.13
C SER A 234 -22.69 17.82 -23.52
N ASN A 235 -23.17 18.56 -22.52
CA ASN A 235 -23.86 19.83 -22.70
C ASN A 235 -22.97 21.06 -22.44
N GLN A 236 -21.67 20.86 -22.24
CA GLN A 236 -20.67 21.93 -22.11
C GLN A 236 -21.00 22.91 -20.97
N LYS A 237 -21.50 22.37 -19.86
CA LYS A 237 -21.94 23.16 -18.70
C LYS A 237 -21.56 22.48 -17.38
N ALA A 238 -21.64 23.24 -16.30
CA ALA A 238 -21.60 22.70 -14.95
C ALA A 238 -22.86 23.15 -14.22
N LEU A 239 -23.58 22.21 -13.62
CA LEU A 239 -24.73 22.52 -12.78
C LEU A 239 -24.23 22.80 -11.36
N VAL A 240 -24.55 23.96 -10.82
CA VAL A 240 -24.16 24.35 -9.47
C VAL A 240 -25.38 24.32 -8.58
N ARG A 241 -25.39 23.38 -7.63
CA ARG A 241 -26.38 23.30 -6.56
C ARG A 241 -25.80 23.93 -5.31
N MET A 242 -26.59 24.71 -4.61
CA MET A 242 -26.18 25.36 -3.37
C MET A 242 -27.38 25.57 -2.47
N ASN A 243 -27.14 25.88 -1.21
CA ASN A 243 -28.17 26.29 -0.28
C ASN A 243 -27.90 27.73 0.21
N ILE A 244 -28.94 28.53 0.35
CA ILE A 244 -28.85 29.82 1.06
C ILE A 244 -29.48 29.66 2.44
N ARG A 245 -28.69 29.89 3.48
CA ARG A 245 -29.17 29.98 4.85
C ARG A 245 -29.52 31.41 5.20
N SER A 246 -30.71 31.61 5.80
CA SER A 246 -31.12 32.91 6.33
C SER A 246 -32.00 32.75 7.57
N ALA A 247 -31.88 33.67 8.53
CA ALA A 247 -32.78 33.74 9.69
C ALA A 247 -34.08 34.52 9.42
N SER A 248 -34.14 35.27 8.31
CA SER A 248 -35.28 36.14 7.98
C SER A 248 -35.57 36.20 6.49
N SER A 249 -36.79 36.57 6.11
CA SER A 249 -37.14 36.81 4.71
C SER A 249 -36.39 38.01 4.14
N THR A 250 -35.81 37.88 2.96
CA THR A 250 -35.03 38.94 2.30
C THR A 250 -34.89 38.66 0.79
N LYS A 251 -34.35 39.61 0.04
CA LYS A 251 -33.96 39.41 -1.36
C LYS A 251 -32.44 39.28 -1.46
N GLY A 252 -31.98 38.46 -2.39
CA GLY A 252 -30.57 38.35 -2.72
C GLY A 252 -30.35 38.06 -4.20
N GLU A 253 -29.14 38.32 -4.68
CA GLU A 253 -28.69 37.98 -6.02
C GLU A 253 -27.40 37.14 -5.92
N ILE A 254 -27.39 36.00 -6.61
CA ILE A 254 -26.20 35.16 -6.75
C ILE A 254 -25.53 35.47 -8.09
N THR A 255 -24.22 35.62 -8.06
CA THR A 255 -23.33 35.63 -9.22
C THR A 255 -22.42 34.42 -9.19
N LEU A 256 -22.37 33.62 -10.26
CA LEU A 256 -21.42 32.52 -10.44
C LEU A 256 -20.42 32.86 -11.54
N SER A 257 -19.15 32.53 -11.34
CA SER A 257 -18.10 32.61 -12.36
C SER A 257 -17.03 31.55 -12.09
N ALA A 258 -16.27 31.13 -13.10
CA ALA A 258 -15.16 30.20 -12.91
C ALA A 258 -13.96 30.53 -13.80
N ALA A 259 -12.77 30.14 -13.37
CA ALA A 259 -11.54 30.26 -14.16
C ALA A 259 -10.60 29.08 -13.90
N SER A 260 -9.89 28.62 -14.94
CA SER A 260 -8.82 27.64 -14.78
C SER A 260 -7.65 28.25 -14.01
N PHE A 261 -6.93 27.44 -13.20
CA PHE A 261 -5.89 27.99 -12.32
C PHE A 261 -4.58 27.19 -12.22
N ASN A 262 -4.56 25.91 -12.63
CA ASN A 262 -3.38 25.03 -12.48
C ASN A 262 -2.83 24.51 -13.81
N THR A 263 -3.18 25.17 -14.92
CA THR A 263 -2.80 24.78 -16.28
C THR A 263 -2.30 26.00 -17.06
N ASP A 264 -1.46 25.75 -18.07
CA ASP A 264 -0.94 26.79 -18.95
C ASP A 264 -2.03 27.41 -19.85
N ILE A 265 -3.12 26.67 -20.11
CA ILE A 265 -4.24 27.17 -20.89
C ILE A 265 -5.23 27.91 -19.96
N GLN A 266 -5.37 29.21 -20.18
CA GLN A 266 -6.30 30.06 -19.45
C GLN A 266 -7.70 29.98 -20.06
N HIS A 267 -8.66 29.47 -19.29
CA HIS A 267 -10.07 29.44 -19.67
C HIS A 267 -10.89 30.14 -18.57
N LYS A 268 -11.70 31.14 -18.96
CA LYS A 268 -12.54 31.92 -18.05
C LYS A 268 -13.99 31.84 -18.50
N VAL A 269 -14.85 31.48 -17.57
CA VAL A 269 -16.29 31.39 -17.79
C VAL A 269 -16.94 32.74 -17.48
N ALA A 270 -17.79 33.21 -18.38
CA ALA A 270 -18.52 34.46 -18.19
C ALA A 270 -19.44 34.38 -16.95
N PRO A 271 -19.54 35.45 -16.13
CA PRO A 271 -20.43 35.44 -14.97
C PRO A 271 -21.91 35.26 -15.36
N VAL A 272 -22.63 34.49 -14.55
CA VAL A 272 -24.10 34.34 -14.62
C VAL A 272 -24.74 34.84 -13.33
N HIS A 273 -25.92 35.43 -13.42
CA HIS A 273 -26.59 36.10 -12.30
C HIS A 273 -28.04 35.65 -12.16
N GLN A 274 -28.51 35.48 -10.92
CA GLN A 274 -29.92 35.19 -10.65
C GLN A 274 -30.38 35.79 -9.31
N SER A 275 -31.56 36.41 -9.33
CA SER A 275 -32.21 36.98 -8.14
C SER A 275 -33.16 35.99 -7.48
N PHE A 276 -33.20 35.99 -6.14
CA PHE A 276 -34.01 35.08 -5.33
C PHE A 276 -34.73 35.83 -4.20
N ASN A 277 -35.94 35.36 -3.89
CA ASN A 277 -36.61 35.68 -2.64
C ASN A 277 -36.23 34.60 -1.61
N ILE A 278 -35.41 34.97 -0.63
CA ILE A 278 -34.85 34.08 0.39
C ILE A 278 -35.82 34.05 1.58
N ARG A 279 -36.21 32.86 2.00
CA ARG A 279 -37.07 32.61 3.17
C ARG A 279 -36.21 32.27 4.40
N PRO A 280 -36.76 32.36 5.63
CA PRO A 280 -36.10 31.83 6.81
C PRO A 280 -35.84 30.32 6.65
N GLY A 281 -34.66 29.85 7.06
CA GLY A 281 -34.25 28.45 6.96
C GLY A 281 -33.42 28.14 5.72
N ASP A 282 -33.62 26.93 5.18
CA ASP A 282 -33.00 26.42 3.96
C ASP A 282 -33.67 26.95 2.69
N ASN A 283 -32.86 27.31 1.70
CA ASN A 283 -33.28 27.76 0.39
C ASN A 283 -32.38 27.09 -0.67
N PRO A 284 -32.72 25.88 -1.13
CA PRO A 284 -31.97 25.23 -2.19
C PRO A 284 -32.08 26.03 -3.49
N VAL A 285 -30.94 26.21 -4.14
CA VAL A 285 -30.77 26.95 -5.40
C VAL A 285 -29.99 26.09 -6.37
N GLU A 286 -30.40 26.15 -7.63
CA GLU A 286 -29.72 25.50 -8.75
C GLU A 286 -29.50 26.53 -9.86
N MET A 287 -28.28 26.60 -10.38
CA MET A 287 -27.89 27.51 -11.45
C MET A 287 -26.96 26.79 -12.42
N GLU A 288 -27.08 27.09 -13.72
CA GLU A 288 -26.18 26.55 -14.74
C GLU A 288 -25.03 27.51 -15.00
N LEU A 289 -23.81 26.97 -15.00
CA LEU A 289 -22.60 27.68 -15.43
C LEU A 289 -22.22 27.19 -16.85
N PRO A 290 -22.39 28.02 -17.89
CA PRO A 290 -22.11 27.62 -19.27
C PRO A 290 -20.60 27.60 -19.53
N MET A 291 -20.00 26.42 -19.50
CA MET A 291 -18.55 26.25 -19.66
C MET A 291 -18.08 26.51 -21.10
N GLY A 292 -18.97 26.38 -22.10
CA GLY A 292 -18.66 26.65 -23.51
C GLY A 292 -17.80 25.57 -24.16
N LYS A 293 -17.50 25.70 -25.46
CA LYS A 293 -16.83 24.65 -26.25
C LYS A 293 -15.35 24.43 -25.90
N GLU A 294 -14.72 25.41 -25.25
CA GLU A 294 -13.28 25.44 -24.99
C GLU A 294 -12.93 25.02 -23.55
N PHE A 295 -13.87 24.40 -22.83
CA PHE A 295 -13.57 23.90 -21.49
C PHE A 295 -12.44 22.87 -21.53
N LEU A 296 -11.53 22.99 -20.57
CA LEU A 296 -10.47 22.02 -20.29
C LEU A 296 -10.99 20.91 -19.40
N THR A 297 -10.65 19.65 -19.71
CA THR A 297 -11.03 18.48 -18.93
C THR A 297 -10.03 18.17 -17.82
N TRP A 298 -10.49 17.45 -16.79
CA TRP A 298 -9.64 16.83 -15.76
C TRP A 298 -9.54 15.31 -15.97
N ASP A 299 -8.32 14.77 -16.02
CA ASP A 299 -8.01 13.34 -15.94
C ASP A 299 -6.52 13.10 -15.59
N GLU A 300 -6.07 11.84 -15.60
CA GLU A 300 -4.68 11.48 -15.28
C GLU A 300 -3.62 12.07 -16.23
N PHE A 301 -3.99 12.46 -17.45
CA PHE A 301 -3.05 13.03 -18.42
C PHE A 301 -3.16 14.55 -18.50
N SER A 302 -4.35 15.09 -18.26
CA SER A 302 -4.66 16.52 -18.27
C SER A 302 -5.43 16.90 -17.00
N PRO A 303 -4.76 17.20 -15.88
CA PRO A 303 -5.44 17.47 -14.61
C PRO A 303 -5.90 18.94 -14.48
N ALA A 304 -6.60 19.49 -15.49
CA ALA A 304 -7.02 20.90 -15.46
C ALA A 304 -8.18 21.14 -14.47
N LEU A 305 -8.03 22.14 -13.59
CA LEU A 305 -8.97 22.50 -12.54
C LEU A 305 -9.48 23.94 -12.71
N TYR A 306 -10.70 24.16 -12.22
CA TYR A 306 -11.36 25.45 -12.15
C TYR A 306 -11.60 25.88 -10.71
N LYS A 307 -11.56 27.19 -10.49
CA LYS A 307 -12.06 27.81 -9.26
C LYS A 307 -13.40 28.47 -9.54
N LEU A 308 -14.49 27.89 -9.04
CA LEU A 308 -15.82 28.51 -9.04
C LEU A 308 -15.85 29.58 -7.94
N THR A 309 -16.28 30.78 -8.27
CA THR A 309 -16.61 31.84 -7.30
C THR A 309 -18.12 32.06 -7.30
N ALA A 310 -18.75 31.78 -6.16
CA ALA A 310 -20.16 32.06 -5.91
C ALA A 310 -20.28 33.27 -4.98
N LYS A 311 -20.93 34.33 -5.45
CA LYS A 311 -21.11 35.58 -4.71
C LYS A 311 -22.58 35.83 -4.48
N LEU A 312 -23.03 35.80 -3.23
CA LEU A 312 -24.38 36.18 -2.82
C LEU A 312 -24.36 37.61 -2.31
N THR A 313 -25.14 38.49 -2.94
CA THR A 313 -25.36 39.87 -2.47
C THR A 313 -26.75 40.01 -1.87
N ASN A 314 -26.84 40.68 -0.73
CA ASN A 314 -28.09 40.95 -0.02
C ASN A 314 -28.03 42.36 0.59
N GLY A 315 -28.61 43.32 -0.11
CA GLY A 315 -28.51 44.74 0.26
C GLY A 315 -27.06 45.19 0.32
N LYS A 316 -26.53 45.46 1.53
CA LYS A 316 -25.12 45.84 1.76
C LYS A 316 -24.22 44.67 2.14
N GLN A 317 -24.79 43.50 2.47
CA GLN A 317 -24.01 42.32 2.82
C GLN A 317 -23.64 41.54 1.55
N THR A 318 -22.47 40.92 1.57
CA THR A 318 -22.01 40.02 0.52
C THR A 318 -21.36 38.82 1.18
N ASP A 319 -21.73 37.62 0.74
CA ASP A 319 -20.98 36.40 0.98
C ASP A 319 -20.31 35.99 -0.32
N THR A 320 -19.04 35.61 -0.26
CA THR A 320 -18.27 35.13 -1.42
C THR A 320 -17.53 33.88 -1.03
N GLN A 321 -17.86 32.78 -1.70
CA GLN A 321 -17.23 31.49 -1.48
C GLN A 321 -16.59 30.99 -2.76
N GLN A 322 -15.49 30.26 -2.60
CA GLN A 322 -14.81 29.62 -3.71
C GLN A 322 -14.70 28.12 -3.46
N VAL A 323 -15.07 27.33 -4.47
CA VAL A 323 -14.84 25.89 -4.49
C VAL A 323 -14.06 25.52 -5.74
N GLN A 324 -13.19 24.53 -5.64
CA GLN A 324 -12.51 23.98 -6.82
C GLN A 324 -13.31 22.83 -7.41
N PHE A 325 -13.20 22.63 -8.73
CA PHE A 325 -13.76 21.46 -9.41
C PHE A 325 -12.98 21.18 -10.71
N GLY A 326 -13.10 19.97 -11.23
CA GLY A 326 -12.61 19.59 -12.56
C GLY A 326 -13.77 19.25 -13.49
N MET A 327 -13.67 19.63 -14.78
CA MET A 327 -14.62 19.16 -15.80
C MET A 327 -14.27 17.72 -16.16
N ARG A 328 -14.93 16.76 -15.53
CA ARG A 328 -14.68 15.33 -15.76
C ARG A 328 -15.97 14.52 -15.74
N ASP A 329 -15.97 13.46 -16.52
CA ASP A 329 -16.94 12.36 -16.45
C ASP A 329 -16.23 11.04 -16.07
N PHE A 330 -16.81 10.25 -15.14
CA PHE A 330 -16.30 8.93 -14.72
C PHE A 330 -17.43 7.91 -14.76
N LYS A 331 -17.40 7.04 -15.76
CA LYS A 331 -18.49 6.12 -16.08
C LYS A 331 -18.03 4.68 -16.15
N ILE A 332 -19.01 3.79 -16.11
CA ILE A 332 -18.83 2.37 -16.37
C ILE A 332 -19.60 2.02 -17.64
N GLU A 333 -18.92 1.38 -18.58
CA GLU A 333 -19.55 0.77 -19.75
C GLU A 333 -19.10 -0.70 -19.84
N GLY A 334 -20.05 -1.62 -19.70
CA GLY A 334 -19.77 -3.04 -19.60
C GLY A 334 -18.84 -3.36 -18.42
N LYS A 335 -17.68 -3.95 -18.72
CA LYS A 335 -16.68 -4.36 -17.72
C LYS A 335 -15.54 -3.35 -17.53
N TRP A 336 -15.66 -2.12 -18.02
CA TRP A 336 -14.59 -1.12 -18.00
C TRP A 336 -15.01 0.22 -17.42
N PHE A 337 -14.04 0.94 -16.86
CA PHE A 337 -14.18 2.35 -16.50
C PHE A 337 -13.85 3.24 -17.69
N TYR A 338 -14.49 4.40 -17.76
CA TYR A 338 -14.28 5.42 -18.79
C TYR A 338 -14.13 6.78 -18.13
N VAL A 339 -13.05 7.50 -18.48
CA VAL A 339 -12.82 8.87 -18.04
C VAL A 339 -12.86 9.78 -19.25
N ASN A 340 -13.79 10.73 -19.26
CA ASN A 340 -14.02 11.64 -20.41
C ASN A 340 -14.23 10.85 -21.74
N GLY A 341 -14.95 9.72 -21.68
CA GLY A 341 -15.20 8.84 -22.83
C GLY A 341 -14.03 7.92 -23.21
N ARG A 342 -12.90 7.95 -22.50
CA ARG A 342 -11.73 7.11 -22.76
C ARG A 342 -11.69 5.90 -21.82
N LYS A 343 -11.66 4.69 -22.40
CA LYS A 343 -11.50 3.44 -21.65
C LYS A 343 -10.23 3.51 -20.78
N THR A 344 -10.38 3.23 -19.49
CA THR A 344 -9.34 3.42 -18.47
C THR A 344 -9.20 2.17 -17.62
N MET A 345 -7.97 1.74 -17.41
CA MET A 345 -7.63 0.70 -16.44
C MET A 345 -7.10 1.33 -15.16
N LEU A 346 -7.57 0.85 -14.00
CA LEU A 346 -7.05 1.28 -12.71
C LEU A 346 -5.73 0.55 -12.43
N ARG A 347 -4.64 1.32 -12.34
CA ARG A 347 -3.32 0.87 -11.89
C ARG A 347 -3.13 1.40 -10.48
N GLY A 348 -3.58 0.63 -9.49
CA GLY A 348 -3.78 1.13 -8.13
C GLY A 348 -2.80 0.62 -7.10
N THR A 349 -2.67 1.37 -5.99
CA THR A 349 -2.14 0.90 -4.71
C THR A 349 -3.16 1.16 -3.60
N VAL A 350 -3.00 0.45 -2.49
CA VAL A 350 -3.73 0.72 -1.24
C VAL A 350 -2.88 1.60 -0.34
N GLU A 351 -3.52 2.49 0.40
CA GLU A 351 -2.92 3.23 1.52
C GLU A 351 -3.67 2.90 2.82
N ASN A 352 -2.92 2.67 3.91
CA ASN A 352 -3.41 2.13 5.18
C ASN A 352 -3.24 3.09 6.38
N CYS A 353 -2.88 4.34 6.15
CA CYS A 353 -2.47 5.34 7.15
C CYS A 353 -1.11 5.03 7.81
N ASP A 354 -0.14 4.58 7.01
CA ASP A 354 1.21 4.20 7.47
C ASP A 354 2.16 5.42 7.55
N PHE A 355 1.96 6.30 8.54
CA PHE A 355 2.78 7.52 8.71
C PHE A 355 3.52 7.52 10.06
N PRO A 356 4.66 6.82 10.18
CA PRO A 356 5.29 6.58 11.48
C PRO A 356 5.87 7.81 12.17
N LEU A 357 6.16 8.89 11.44
CA LEU A 357 6.71 10.10 12.03
C LEU A 357 5.68 10.87 12.86
N THR A 358 4.45 10.94 12.37
CA THR A 358 3.35 11.67 13.01
C THR A 358 2.42 10.74 13.78
N GLY A 359 2.31 9.47 13.38
CA GLY A 359 1.26 8.56 13.84
C GLY A 359 -0.12 8.94 13.28
N TYR A 360 -0.20 9.66 12.16
CA TYR A 360 -1.45 10.03 11.48
C TYR A 360 -1.18 10.57 10.08
N ALA A 361 -2.19 10.52 9.21
CA ALA A 361 -2.14 11.06 7.85
C ALA A 361 -1.68 12.54 7.79
N PRO A 362 -0.74 12.91 6.88
CA PRO A 362 -0.29 14.29 6.74
C PRO A 362 -1.43 15.26 6.46
N MET A 363 -1.41 16.43 7.10
CA MET A 363 -2.46 17.45 6.96
C MET A 363 -2.13 18.53 5.91
N ASP A 364 -1.02 18.38 5.20
CA ASP A 364 -0.57 19.32 4.17
C ASP A 364 -0.56 18.70 2.76
N VAL A 365 -0.79 19.56 1.75
CA VAL A 365 -0.90 19.15 0.34
C VAL A 365 0.43 18.62 -0.19
N ALA A 366 1.56 19.19 0.23
CA ALA A 366 2.87 18.86 -0.33
C ALA A 366 3.30 17.43 -0.01
N SER A 367 3.01 16.95 1.21
CA SER A 367 3.26 15.57 1.62
C SER A 367 2.49 14.57 0.76
N TRP A 368 1.21 14.82 0.50
CA TRP A 368 0.39 13.96 -0.36
C TRP A 368 0.77 14.06 -1.84
N GLU A 369 1.10 15.26 -2.32
CA GLU A 369 1.56 15.46 -3.69
C GLU A 369 2.84 14.67 -3.95
N ARG A 370 3.79 14.65 -3.01
CA ARG A 370 4.97 13.79 -3.07
C ARG A 370 4.58 12.32 -3.23
N VAL A 371 3.69 11.80 -2.38
CA VAL A 371 3.24 10.40 -2.42
C VAL A 371 2.61 10.06 -3.77
N PHE A 372 1.66 10.87 -4.25
CA PHE A 372 1.00 10.62 -5.54
C PHE A 372 1.97 10.72 -6.72
N ARG A 373 2.94 11.66 -6.70
CA ARG A 373 3.97 11.75 -7.74
C ARG A 373 4.90 10.54 -7.75
N ILE A 374 5.25 9.99 -6.58
CA ILE A 374 6.00 8.73 -6.51
C ILE A 374 5.18 7.59 -7.13
N CYS A 375 3.91 7.46 -6.77
CA CYS A 375 3.02 6.46 -7.39
C CYS A 375 2.92 6.62 -8.91
N ARG A 376 2.82 7.86 -9.42
CA ARG A 376 2.85 8.17 -10.86
C ARG A 376 4.16 7.75 -11.52
N ASN A 377 5.29 7.98 -10.85
CA ASN A 377 6.61 7.57 -11.34
C ASN A 377 6.74 6.04 -11.42
N TYR A 378 5.98 5.30 -10.61
CA TYR A 378 5.83 3.84 -10.70
C TYR A 378 4.71 3.38 -11.65
N GLY A 379 4.08 4.30 -12.37
CA GLY A 379 3.05 4.03 -13.39
C GLY A 379 1.62 3.83 -12.87
N LEU A 380 1.39 4.07 -11.59
CA LEU A 380 0.06 3.99 -10.97
C LEU A 380 -0.76 5.25 -11.24
N ASN A 381 -2.10 5.14 -11.21
CA ASN A 381 -3.04 6.24 -11.38
C ASN A 381 -4.20 6.24 -10.36
N HIS A 382 -4.21 5.29 -9.43
CA HIS A 382 -5.32 5.06 -8.50
C HIS A 382 -4.83 4.76 -7.06
N MET A 383 -5.53 5.28 -6.05
CA MET A 383 -5.31 4.94 -4.64
C MET A 383 -6.63 4.60 -3.95
N ARG A 384 -6.66 3.46 -3.27
CA ARG A 384 -7.72 3.11 -2.31
C ARG A 384 -7.25 3.42 -0.89
N PHE A 385 -8.09 4.07 -0.10
CA PHE A 385 -7.83 4.26 1.33
C PHE A 385 -8.56 3.18 2.13
N HIS A 386 -7.81 2.26 2.71
CA HIS A 386 -8.38 1.09 3.37
C HIS A 386 -8.98 1.47 4.73
N SER A 387 -10.30 1.36 4.89
CA SER A 387 -11.06 1.63 6.13
C SER A 387 -10.79 2.99 6.79
N PHE A 388 -10.41 4.02 6.00
CA PHE A 388 -10.33 5.41 6.45
C PHE A 388 -10.54 6.40 5.30
N CYS A 389 -10.88 7.64 5.65
CA CYS A 389 -10.92 8.78 4.73
C CYS A 389 -9.65 9.64 4.91
N PRO A 390 -8.94 10.01 3.83
CA PRO A 390 -7.79 10.91 3.93
C PRO A 390 -8.22 12.35 4.22
N PRO A 391 -7.31 13.24 4.65
CA PRO A 391 -7.67 14.65 4.87
C PRO A 391 -7.90 15.38 3.54
N GLU A 392 -8.55 16.55 3.58
CA GLU A 392 -8.79 17.42 2.42
C GLU A 392 -7.52 17.64 1.57
N ALA A 393 -6.37 17.79 2.24
CA ALA A 393 -5.06 17.93 1.63
C ALA A 393 -4.73 16.84 0.59
N ALA A 394 -5.16 15.60 0.82
CA ALA A 394 -4.95 14.50 -0.12
C ALA A 394 -5.84 14.63 -1.36
N PHE A 395 -7.08 15.08 -1.21
CA PHE A 395 -7.96 15.34 -2.35
C PHE A 395 -7.43 16.49 -3.22
N ILE A 396 -6.95 17.57 -2.60
CA ILE A 396 -6.29 18.67 -3.32
C ILE A 396 -5.06 18.16 -4.07
N ALA A 397 -4.19 17.40 -3.41
CA ALA A 397 -2.98 16.86 -4.03
C ALA A 397 -3.29 15.90 -5.19
N ALA A 398 -4.29 15.03 -5.03
CA ALA A 398 -4.71 14.10 -6.08
C ALA A 398 -5.32 14.83 -7.29
N ASP A 399 -6.10 15.88 -7.05
CA ASP A 399 -6.61 16.78 -8.10
C ASP A 399 -5.45 17.42 -8.89
N LEU A 400 -4.42 17.92 -8.20
CA LEU A 400 -3.26 18.57 -8.84
C LEU A 400 -2.42 17.57 -9.66
N VAL A 401 -2.31 16.32 -9.21
CA VAL A 401 -1.48 15.29 -9.84
C VAL A 401 -2.23 14.52 -10.95
N GLY A 402 -3.57 14.53 -10.94
CA GLY A 402 -4.37 13.67 -11.82
C GLY A 402 -4.37 12.22 -11.32
N PHE A 403 -4.75 12.02 -10.06
CA PHE A 403 -4.77 10.71 -9.40
C PHE A 403 -6.19 10.36 -8.96
N TYR A 404 -6.67 9.15 -9.27
CA TYR A 404 -8.02 8.72 -8.93
C TYR A 404 -8.07 8.15 -7.51
N LEU A 405 -9.06 8.57 -6.72
CA LEU A 405 -9.21 8.16 -5.33
C LEU A 405 -10.49 7.33 -5.14
N GLN A 406 -10.34 6.28 -4.33
CA GLN A 406 -11.42 5.54 -3.67
C GLN A 406 -11.24 5.66 -2.15
N PRO A 407 -11.74 6.73 -1.52
CA PRO A 407 -11.91 6.72 -0.06
C PRO A 407 -12.93 5.66 0.36
N GLU A 408 -12.75 5.15 1.57
CA GLU A 408 -13.71 4.27 2.23
C GLU A 408 -14.27 4.93 3.48
N GLY A 409 -15.47 4.52 3.88
CA GLY A 409 -15.93 4.77 5.24
C GLY A 409 -14.93 4.23 6.28
N PRO A 410 -14.94 4.75 7.51
CA PRO A 410 -13.85 4.59 8.46
C PRO A 410 -13.84 3.22 9.18
N SER A 411 -14.36 2.15 8.55
CA SER A 411 -14.65 0.88 9.23
C SER A 411 -14.16 -0.35 8.47
N TRP A 412 -13.64 -1.30 9.24
CA TRP A 412 -13.39 -2.69 8.89
C TRP A 412 -14.16 -3.60 9.87
N PRO A 413 -15.45 -3.86 9.62
CA PRO A 413 -16.31 -4.57 10.57
C PRO A 413 -16.25 -6.09 10.40
N ASN A 414 -15.04 -6.65 10.37
CA ASN A 414 -14.80 -8.10 10.33
C ASN A 414 -14.77 -8.69 11.76
N HIS A 415 -14.20 -7.95 12.71
CA HIS A 415 -14.03 -8.34 14.11
C HIS A 415 -14.73 -7.34 15.02
N GLY A 416 -15.71 -7.79 15.81
CA GLY A 416 -16.54 -6.90 16.64
C GLY A 416 -17.88 -6.56 15.99
N PRO A 417 -18.04 -5.38 15.35
CA PRO A 417 -19.31 -4.94 14.79
C PRO A 417 -19.75 -5.82 13.61
N ARG A 418 -21.07 -5.92 13.40
CA ARG A 418 -21.68 -6.73 12.33
C ARG A 418 -22.67 -5.88 11.54
N LEU A 419 -22.35 -5.66 10.27
CA LEU A 419 -23.11 -4.78 9.38
C LEU A 419 -24.44 -5.41 8.96
N GLY A 420 -25.48 -4.59 8.81
CA GLY A 420 -26.83 -5.01 8.38
C GLY A 420 -27.68 -5.65 9.50
N ASN A 421 -27.26 -5.49 10.76
CA ASN A 421 -27.98 -6.00 11.92
C ASN A 421 -28.73 -4.90 12.70
N GLY A 422 -28.75 -3.66 12.20
CA GLY A 422 -29.39 -2.53 12.88
C GLY A 422 -28.54 -1.97 14.03
N GLN A 423 -27.25 -2.31 14.07
CA GLN A 423 -26.31 -1.74 15.03
C GLN A 423 -26.02 -0.26 14.69
N PRO A 424 -25.60 0.58 15.66
CA PRO A 424 -25.30 1.99 15.41
C PRO A 424 -24.35 2.24 14.24
N ILE A 425 -23.41 1.33 13.98
CA ILE A 425 -22.47 1.38 12.86
C ILE A 425 -23.17 1.45 11.49
N ASP A 426 -24.33 0.81 11.32
CA ASP A 426 -25.10 0.83 10.06
C ASP A 426 -25.55 2.28 9.74
N LYS A 427 -26.01 3.02 10.74
CA LYS A 427 -26.39 4.42 10.57
C LYS A 427 -25.15 5.29 10.43
N TYR A 428 -24.16 5.08 11.28
CA TYR A 428 -22.93 5.86 11.29
C TYR A 428 -22.20 5.84 9.95
N LEU A 429 -22.03 4.68 9.31
CA LEU A 429 -21.35 4.61 8.01
C LEU A 429 -22.12 5.32 6.90
N MET A 430 -23.46 5.26 6.92
CA MET A 430 -24.27 6.04 5.99
C MET A 430 -24.08 7.55 6.24
N ASP A 431 -24.21 7.99 7.50
CA ASP A 431 -24.05 9.40 7.86
C ASP A 431 -22.64 9.94 7.55
N GLU A 432 -21.59 9.17 7.82
CA GLU A 432 -20.19 9.52 7.52
C GLU A 432 -19.95 9.68 6.02
N THR A 433 -20.47 8.77 5.20
CA THR A 433 -20.30 8.86 3.74
C THR A 433 -21.13 10.01 3.13
N ILE A 434 -22.27 10.36 3.74
CA ILE A 434 -23.04 11.56 3.40
C ILE A 434 -22.22 12.81 3.71
N ALA A 435 -21.65 12.89 4.92
CA ALA A 435 -20.81 14.00 5.33
C ALA A 435 -19.56 14.12 4.44
N LEU A 436 -18.87 13.02 4.17
CA LEU A 436 -17.69 12.94 3.29
C LEU A 436 -18.02 13.46 1.89
N THR A 437 -19.14 13.03 1.30
CA THR A 437 -19.54 13.47 -0.04
C THR A 437 -19.99 14.93 -0.07
N LYS A 438 -20.58 15.43 1.01
CA LYS A 438 -20.88 16.85 1.15
C LYS A 438 -19.60 17.69 1.19
N GLU A 439 -18.64 17.30 2.01
CA GLU A 439 -17.40 18.06 2.24
C GLU A 439 -16.45 18.01 1.04
N TYR A 440 -16.21 16.80 0.51
CA TYR A 440 -15.21 16.57 -0.53
C TYR A 440 -15.80 16.32 -1.93
N GLY A 441 -17.10 16.54 -2.10
CA GLY A 441 -17.85 16.19 -3.30
C GLY A 441 -17.39 16.87 -4.59
N ASN A 442 -16.71 18.01 -4.51
CA ASN A 442 -16.26 18.77 -5.69
C ASN A 442 -14.87 18.36 -6.20
N TYR A 443 -14.10 17.60 -5.43
CA TYR A 443 -12.77 17.18 -5.81
C TYR A 443 -12.84 16.21 -6.99
N ALA A 444 -12.15 16.55 -8.08
CA ALA A 444 -12.21 15.82 -9.33
C ALA A 444 -11.61 14.41 -9.19
N SER A 445 -10.67 14.23 -8.28
CA SER A 445 -10.02 12.96 -7.93
C SER A 445 -10.91 11.98 -7.16
N TYR A 446 -11.97 12.46 -6.50
CA TYR A 446 -12.88 11.58 -5.77
C TYR A 446 -13.83 10.89 -6.75
N CYS A 447 -13.37 9.77 -7.34
CA CYS A 447 -14.06 9.03 -8.42
C CYS A 447 -14.97 7.91 -7.91
N MET A 448 -14.63 7.34 -6.76
CA MET A 448 -15.12 6.05 -6.31
C MET A 448 -15.38 6.09 -4.81
N LEU A 449 -16.38 5.37 -4.32
CA LEU A 449 -16.67 5.26 -2.88
C LEU A 449 -17.04 3.83 -2.51
N ALA A 450 -16.58 3.39 -1.34
CA ALA A 450 -17.09 2.22 -0.64
C ALA A 450 -17.42 2.55 0.83
N CYS A 451 -18.30 1.76 1.46
CA CYS A 451 -18.68 2.01 2.86
C CYS A 451 -17.58 1.61 3.86
N GLY A 452 -16.60 0.79 3.44
CA GLY A 452 -15.58 0.18 4.30
C GLY A 452 -14.96 -1.07 3.67
N ASN A 453 -14.23 -1.83 4.47
CA ASN A 453 -13.52 -3.04 4.05
C ASN A 453 -14.07 -4.30 4.73
N GLU A 454 -14.17 -5.42 4.00
CA GLU A 454 -14.41 -6.78 4.49
C GLU A 454 -15.44 -6.94 5.63
N PRO A 455 -16.70 -6.50 5.42
CA PRO A 455 -17.69 -6.53 6.47
C PRO A 455 -18.15 -7.96 6.82
N SER A 456 -18.54 -8.15 8.08
CA SER A 456 -19.24 -9.34 8.58
C SER A 456 -20.73 -9.04 8.85
N GLY A 457 -21.53 -10.06 9.17
CA GLY A 457 -22.96 -9.92 9.48
C GLY A 457 -23.87 -10.11 8.27
N ARG A 458 -25.04 -9.44 8.25
CA ARG A 458 -25.99 -9.46 7.11
C ARG A 458 -25.68 -8.34 6.12
N TRP A 459 -24.40 -8.13 5.89
CA TRP A 459 -23.85 -6.96 5.21
C TRP A 459 -24.38 -6.81 3.78
N VAL A 460 -24.45 -7.88 2.97
CA VAL A 460 -24.82 -7.83 1.53
C VAL A 460 -26.11 -7.04 1.29
N ALA A 461 -27.16 -7.29 2.07
CA ALA A 461 -28.44 -6.60 1.90
C ALA A 461 -28.35 -5.11 2.27
N TRP A 462 -27.55 -4.77 3.29
CA TRP A 462 -27.33 -3.39 3.71
C TRP A 462 -26.48 -2.64 2.69
N VAL A 463 -25.36 -3.22 2.24
CA VAL A 463 -24.49 -2.56 1.26
C VAL A 463 -25.16 -2.40 -0.10
N SER A 464 -26.08 -3.30 -0.48
CA SER A 464 -26.87 -3.11 -1.72
C SER A 464 -27.75 -1.86 -1.65
N LYS A 465 -28.42 -1.64 -0.50
CA LYS A 465 -29.19 -0.40 -0.27
C LYS A 465 -28.30 0.84 -0.23
N PHE A 466 -27.10 0.71 0.34
CA PHE A 466 -26.09 1.76 0.33
C PHE A 466 -25.71 2.16 -1.10
N VAL A 467 -25.40 1.18 -1.96
CA VAL A 467 -25.06 1.44 -3.37
C VAL A 467 -26.25 2.06 -4.11
N ASP A 468 -27.46 1.53 -3.93
CA ASP A 468 -28.66 2.07 -4.58
C ASP A 468 -28.93 3.53 -4.16
N TYR A 469 -28.75 3.84 -2.87
CA TYR A 469 -28.86 5.21 -2.34
C TYR A 469 -27.88 6.15 -3.04
N TRP A 470 -26.60 5.76 -3.11
CA TRP A 470 -25.56 6.62 -3.67
C TRP A 470 -25.70 6.86 -5.16
N LYS A 471 -26.04 5.81 -5.91
CA LYS A 471 -26.35 5.92 -7.35
C LYS A 471 -27.48 6.90 -7.64
N ALA A 472 -28.49 6.95 -6.77
CA ALA A 472 -29.60 7.87 -6.92
C ALA A 472 -29.28 9.30 -6.45
N THR A 473 -28.36 9.45 -5.49
CA THR A 473 -28.11 10.71 -4.79
C THR A 473 -27.03 11.56 -5.46
N ASP A 474 -25.95 10.95 -5.93
CA ASP A 474 -24.82 11.67 -6.52
C ASP A 474 -24.23 10.92 -7.73
N PRO A 475 -24.51 11.37 -8.97
CA PRO A 475 -24.05 10.70 -10.19
C PRO A 475 -22.60 11.06 -10.59
N ARG A 476 -21.86 11.84 -9.79
CA ARG A 476 -20.48 12.27 -10.13
C ARG A 476 -19.45 11.14 -10.05
N ARG A 477 -19.83 9.98 -9.48
CA ARG A 477 -18.94 8.88 -9.05
C ARG A 477 -19.58 7.53 -9.31
N VAL A 478 -18.79 6.48 -9.13
CA VAL A 478 -19.28 5.09 -9.12
C VAL A 478 -19.09 4.44 -7.76
N TYR A 479 -19.98 3.50 -7.43
CA TYR A 479 -20.12 2.97 -6.08
C TYR A 479 -19.95 1.45 -6.02
N THR A 480 -19.23 1.01 -4.99
CA THR A 480 -19.17 -0.38 -4.57
C THR A 480 -19.54 -0.44 -3.09
N GLY A 481 -20.15 -1.53 -2.64
CA GLY A 481 -20.56 -1.62 -1.23
C GLY A 481 -19.36 -1.70 -0.30
N ALA A 482 -18.47 -2.66 -0.54
CA ALA A 482 -17.24 -2.84 0.24
C ALA A 482 -16.14 -3.48 -0.63
N SER A 483 -14.90 -3.20 -0.27
CA SER A 483 -13.71 -3.93 -0.75
C SER A 483 -13.58 -5.25 0.02
N VAL A 484 -13.45 -6.40 -0.66
CA VAL A 484 -13.55 -7.70 0.04
C VAL A 484 -12.58 -8.79 -0.42
N GLY A 485 -12.16 -9.64 0.53
CA GLY A 485 -11.35 -10.82 0.27
C GLY A 485 -12.05 -11.92 -0.56
N ASN A 486 -11.32 -13.01 -0.84
CA ASN A 486 -11.78 -14.05 -1.76
C ASN A 486 -13.00 -14.84 -1.21
N SER A 487 -13.07 -15.05 0.10
CA SER A 487 -14.16 -15.81 0.74
C SER A 487 -15.47 -15.04 0.91
N TRP A 488 -15.50 -13.73 0.65
CA TRP A 488 -16.70 -12.93 0.76
C TRP A 488 -17.66 -13.18 -0.41
N GLN A 489 -18.96 -13.07 -0.11
CA GLN A 489 -20.03 -13.19 -1.09
C GLN A 489 -19.96 -12.06 -2.13
N TRP A 490 -20.40 -12.35 -3.35
CA TRP A 490 -20.66 -11.32 -4.34
C TRP A 490 -21.82 -10.43 -3.91
N GLN A 491 -21.68 -9.12 -4.14
CA GLN A 491 -22.75 -8.16 -3.89
C GLN A 491 -23.39 -7.74 -5.22
N PRO A 492 -24.65 -8.10 -5.48
CA PRO A 492 -25.23 -8.00 -6.82
C PRO A 492 -25.47 -6.57 -7.32
N HIS A 493 -25.58 -5.58 -6.42
CA HIS A 493 -25.92 -4.20 -6.76
C HIS A 493 -24.70 -3.30 -6.99
N ASN A 494 -23.49 -3.80 -6.75
CA ASN A 494 -22.25 -3.10 -7.04
C ASN A 494 -22.21 -2.60 -8.49
N GLU A 495 -21.73 -1.38 -8.71
CA GLU A 495 -21.43 -0.90 -10.06
C GLU A 495 -20.11 -1.48 -10.57
N TYR A 496 -19.16 -1.69 -9.66
CA TYR A 496 -17.89 -2.38 -9.87
C TYR A 496 -17.52 -3.21 -8.64
N HIS A 497 -16.70 -4.24 -8.81
CA HIS A 497 -16.23 -5.08 -7.71
C HIS A 497 -14.78 -4.77 -7.36
N VAL A 498 -14.49 -4.58 -6.08
CA VAL A 498 -13.14 -4.66 -5.53
C VAL A 498 -13.06 -5.95 -4.75
N LYS A 499 -12.48 -6.99 -5.35
CA LYS A 499 -12.52 -8.34 -4.76
C LYS A 499 -11.22 -9.09 -4.95
N ALA A 500 -10.79 -9.87 -3.96
CA ALA A 500 -9.64 -10.76 -4.12
C ALA A 500 -10.06 -12.06 -4.83
N GLY A 501 -9.10 -12.77 -5.42
CA GLY A 501 -9.32 -14.06 -6.07
C GLY A 501 -8.62 -14.14 -7.42
N ALA A 502 -8.75 -13.11 -8.26
CA ALA A 502 -8.06 -13.02 -9.54
C ALA A 502 -6.65 -12.39 -9.40
N ARG A 503 -5.86 -12.87 -8.44
CA ARG A 503 -4.49 -12.43 -8.14
C ARG A 503 -3.58 -13.62 -7.85
N GLY A 504 -2.27 -13.38 -7.75
CA GLY A 504 -1.23 -14.32 -7.39
C GLY A 504 -0.72 -15.20 -8.53
N LEU A 505 0.40 -15.88 -8.29
CA LEU A 505 1.09 -16.72 -9.28
C LEU A 505 0.79 -18.21 -9.03
N SER A 506 0.76 -19.00 -10.11
CA SER A 506 0.54 -20.47 -10.07
C SER A 506 1.82 -21.25 -9.75
N TRP A 507 2.93 -20.57 -9.46
CA TRP A 507 4.27 -21.14 -9.37
C TRP A 507 4.45 -22.18 -8.25
N ALA A 508 3.55 -22.25 -7.27
CA ALA A 508 3.58 -23.35 -6.29
C ALA A 508 3.20 -24.71 -6.93
N GLY A 509 2.38 -24.72 -7.98
CA GLY A 509 1.83 -25.92 -8.60
C GLY A 509 2.27 -26.18 -10.04
N ALA A 510 2.76 -25.15 -10.75
CA ALA A 510 3.17 -25.23 -12.14
C ALA A 510 4.46 -24.45 -12.40
N GLN A 511 5.19 -24.82 -13.44
CA GLN A 511 6.39 -24.09 -13.86
C GLN A 511 6.06 -22.65 -14.26
N PRO A 512 6.98 -21.69 -14.10
CA PRO A 512 6.77 -20.32 -14.58
C PRO A 512 6.58 -20.24 -16.09
N GLU A 513 5.60 -19.43 -16.48
CA GLU A 513 5.18 -19.15 -17.85
C GLU A 513 4.50 -17.77 -17.90
N SER A 514 4.14 -17.30 -19.10
CA SER A 514 3.42 -16.01 -19.29
C SER A 514 2.23 -16.10 -20.26
N GLU A 515 1.74 -17.31 -20.51
CA GLU A 515 0.51 -17.62 -21.27
C GLU A 515 -0.76 -17.41 -20.45
N SER A 516 -0.75 -17.77 -19.17
CA SER A 516 -1.96 -17.86 -18.37
C SER A 516 -2.51 -16.49 -17.98
N ASP A 517 -3.83 -16.42 -17.81
CA ASP A 517 -4.56 -15.22 -17.39
C ASP A 517 -5.44 -15.48 -16.15
N TYR A 518 -6.27 -14.51 -15.77
CA TYR A 518 -7.28 -14.66 -14.70
C TYR A 518 -8.72 -14.70 -15.20
N ARG A 519 -8.97 -14.85 -16.51
CA ARG A 519 -10.29 -14.71 -17.13
C ARG A 519 -11.33 -15.61 -16.46
N ALA A 520 -10.97 -16.87 -16.25
CA ALA A 520 -11.83 -17.86 -15.60
C ALA A 520 -12.28 -17.48 -14.17
N ARG A 521 -11.58 -16.55 -13.51
CA ARG A 521 -11.91 -16.08 -12.15
C ARG A 521 -12.79 -14.83 -12.13
N ILE A 522 -12.87 -14.08 -13.24
CA ILE A 522 -13.59 -12.80 -13.30
C ILE A 522 -14.83 -12.85 -14.22
N ASP A 523 -14.95 -13.85 -15.09
CA ASP A 523 -16.13 -14.05 -15.96
C ASP A 523 -17.41 -14.45 -15.19
N THR A 524 -17.34 -14.50 -13.86
CA THR A 524 -18.49 -14.71 -12.97
C THR A 524 -19.34 -13.46 -12.76
N VAL A 525 -18.88 -12.28 -13.18
CA VAL A 525 -19.59 -10.99 -13.01
C VAL A 525 -19.61 -10.18 -14.32
N LYS A 526 -20.59 -9.29 -14.45
CA LYS A 526 -20.76 -8.41 -15.63
C LYS A 526 -20.21 -7.00 -15.42
N GLN A 527 -19.96 -6.65 -14.16
CA GLN A 527 -19.38 -5.38 -13.74
C GLN A 527 -17.87 -5.37 -13.92
N PRO A 528 -17.23 -4.19 -13.97
CA PRO A 528 -15.79 -4.07 -13.88
C PRO A 528 -15.24 -4.79 -12.65
N TYR A 529 -14.16 -5.52 -12.84
CA TYR A 529 -13.45 -6.22 -11.77
C TYR A 529 -12.13 -5.50 -11.46
N VAL A 530 -11.97 -5.10 -10.21
CA VAL A 530 -10.74 -4.56 -9.66
C VAL A 530 -10.20 -5.55 -8.62
N SER A 531 -8.96 -5.98 -8.81
CA SER A 531 -8.30 -6.87 -7.84
C SER A 531 -8.10 -6.16 -6.51
N HIS A 532 -8.58 -6.78 -5.43
CA HIS A 532 -8.27 -6.36 -4.08
C HIS A 532 -6.87 -6.87 -3.68
N GLU A 533 -5.97 -5.94 -3.33
CA GLU A 533 -4.69 -6.21 -2.65
C GLU A 533 -3.77 -7.20 -3.40
N THR A 534 -3.47 -6.88 -4.65
CA THR A 534 -2.55 -7.63 -5.52
C THR A 534 -1.10 -7.54 -5.02
N GLY A 535 -0.30 -8.58 -5.28
CA GLY A 535 1.14 -8.56 -5.02
C GLY A 535 1.49 -8.43 -3.54
N GLN A 536 1.48 -9.55 -2.82
CA GLN A 536 1.69 -9.61 -1.37
C GLN A 536 2.94 -10.45 -1.06
N TRP A 537 4.00 -10.15 -1.79
CA TRP A 537 5.27 -10.88 -1.81
C TRP A 537 6.22 -10.20 -0.82
N CYS A 538 6.69 -10.91 0.20
CA CYS A 538 7.55 -10.29 1.21
C CYS A 538 9.03 -10.27 0.83
N VAL A 539 9.71 -9.21 1.25
CA VAL A 539 11.18 -9.09 1.25
C VAL A 539 11.72 -9.20 2.69
N PHE A 540 13.00 -9.59 2.83
CA PHE A 540 13.68 -9.58 4.12
C PHE A 540 13.90 -8.13 4.64
N PRO A 541 13.80 -7.85 5.96
CA PRO A 541 13.83 -6.48 6.48
C PRO A 541 15.11 -5.69 6.19
N ASN A 542 14.95 -4.39 5.94
CA ASN A 542 16.04 -3.42 5.86
C ASN A 542 16.33 -2.79 7.23
N PHE A 543 17.28 -3.32 8.00
CA PHE A 543 17.58 -2.77 9.34
C PHE A 543 18.21 -1.37 9.34
N ASN A 544 18.70 -0.87 8.20
CA ASN A 544 19.15 0.52 8.10
C ASN A 544 17.99 1.51 8.24
N GLU A 545 16.75 1.06 8.02
CA GLU A 545 15.53 1.86 8.14
C GLU A 545 15.24 2.28 9.58
N ILE A 546 15.70 1.50 10.58
CA ILE A 546 15.45 1.76 12.02
C ILE A 546 15.75 3.22 12.41
N ARG A 547 16.81 3.82 11.85
CA ARG A 547 17.22 5.21 12.15
C ARG A 547 16.26 6.28 11.64
N LYS A 548 15.36 5.94 10.70
CA LYS A 548 14.38 6.87 10.12
C LYS A 548 13.16 7.07 11.02
N TYR A 549 12.91 6.16 11.96
CA TYR A 549 11.78 6.21 12.89
C TYR A 549 12.03 7.19 14.04
N THR A 550 12.19 8.47 13.69
CA THR A 550 12.52 9.54 14.64
C THR A 550 11.30 10.16 15.31
N GLY A 551 10.11 9.99 14.73
CA GLY A 551 8.84 10.56 15.22
C GLY A 551 8.09 9.65 16.19
N VAL A 552 6.75 9.71 16.19
CA VAL A 552 5.89 9.06 17.20
C VAL A 552 6.14 7.55 17.32
N ASN A 553 6.18 6.85 16.19
CA ASN A 553 6.27 5.39 16.15
C ASN A 553 7.72 4.93 15.94
N LYS A 554 8.14 3.91 16.70
CA LYS A 554 9.48 3.31 16.68
C LYS A 554 9.45 1.90 16.12
N ALA A 555 10.44 1.55 15.29
CA ALA A 555 10.59 0.22 14.73
C ALA A 555 11.23 -0.80 15.71
N LYS A 556 10.62 -0.97 16.89
CA LYS A 556 11.08 -1.93 17.92
C LYS A 556 11.00 -3.38 17.48
N ASN A 557 10.01 -3.70 16.65
CA ASN A 557 9.91 -4.93 15.87
C ASN A 557 11.17 -5.21 15.02
N PHE A 558 11.67 -4.22 14.27
CA PHE A 558 12.89 -4.38 13.46
C PHE A 558 14.12 -4.62 14.33
N GLU A 559 14.20 -4.00 15.52
CA GLU A 559 15.26 -4.30 16.48
C GLU A 559 15.21 -5.78 16.91
N ILE A 560 14.03 -6.32 17.21
CA ILE A 560 13.86 -7.75 17.55
C ILE A 560 14.31 -8.64 16.38
N PHE A 561 13.88 -8.35 15.15
CA PHE A 561 14.22 -9.14 13.98
C PHE A 561 15.74 -9.12 13.71
N ARG A 562 16.39 -7.97 13.89
CA ARG A 562 17.85 -7.84 13.80
C ARG A 562 18.55 -8.64 14.88
N ASP A 563 18.07 -8.56 16.12
CA ASP A 563 18.65 -9.28 17.26
C ASP A 563 18.52 -10.80 17.05
N ILE A 564 17.38 -11.29 16.53
CA ILE A 564 17.19 -12.70 16.15
C ILE A 564 18.20 -13.13 15.07
N LEU A 565 18.39 -12.31 14.04
CA LEU A 565 19.36 -12.62 12.97
C LEU A 565 20.81 -12.67 13.49
N ASN A 566 21.16 -11.74 14.39
CA ASN A 566 22.46 -11.71 15.06
C ASN A 566 22.68 -12.94 15.94
N ASP A 567 21.68 -13.31 16.73
CA ASP A 567 21.71 -14.48 17.62
C ASP A 567 21.82 -15.79 16.82
N ASN A 568 21.38 -15.81 15.56
CA ASN A 568 21.58 -16.91 14.61
C ASN A 568 22.85 -16.77 13.74
N HIS A 569 23.74 -15.84 14.09
CA HIS A 569 25.05 -15.63 13.43
C HIS A 569 24.97 -15.27 11.93
N MET A 570 23.92 -14.55 11.53
CA MET A 570 23.72 -14.09 10.14
C MET A 570 23.60 -12.57 10.02
N GLY A 571 23.91 -11.82 11.07
CA GLY A 571 23.76 -10.36 11.14
C GLY A 571 24.41 -9.59 9.98
N SER A 572 25.61 -10.00 9.56
CA SER A 572 26.34 -9.36 8.46
C SER A 572 25.69 -9.56 7.09
N GLN A 573 24.74 -10.48 6.95
CA GLN A 573 24.07 -10.82 5.69
C GLN A 573 22.73 -10.10 5.51
N SER A 574 22.31 -9.25 6.46
CA SER A 574 20.98 -8.64 6.42
C SER A 574 20.72 -7.85 5.14
N HIS A 575 21.73 -7.11 4.65
CA HIS A 575 21.62 -6.34 3.41
C HIS A 575 21.53 -7.28 2.19
N ASP A 576 22.37 -8.31 2.15
CA ASP A 576 22.38 -9.29 1.07
C ASP A 576 21.05 -10.06 0.99
N PHE A 577 20.48 -10.44 2.14
CA PHE A 577 19.17 -11.08 2.21
C PHE A 577 18.07 -10.16 1.70
N MET A 578 18.08 -8.89 2.09
CA MET A 578 17.13 -7.88 1.59
C MET A 578 17.25 -7.73 0.07
N MET A 579 18.46 -7.59 -0.46
CA MET A 579 18.69 -7.44 -1.90
C MET A 579 18.27 -8.69 -2.68
N ALA A 580 18.62 -9.89 -2.19
CA ALA A 580 18.32 -11.14 -2.88
C ALA A 580 16.82 -11.47 -2.87
N SER A 581 16.17 -11.39 -1.70
CA SER A 581 14.71 -11.58 -1.61
C SER A 581 13.93 -10.48 -2.35
N GLY A 582 14.45 -9.25 -2.40
CA GLY A 582 13.83 -8.13 -3.11
C GLY A 582 13.83 -8.31 -4.63
N LYS A 583 14.88 -8.90 -5.19
CA LYS A 583 14.89 -9.27 -6.62
C LYS A 583 13.81 -10.29 -6.96
N LEU A 584 13.60 -11.30 -6.10
CA LEU A 584 12.51 -12.26 -6.27
C LEU A 584 11.13 -11.60 -6.09
N GLN A 585 10.97 -10.70 -5.13
CA GLN A 585 9.75 -9.93 -4.94
C GLN A 585 9.39 -9.13 -6.22
N ALA A 586 10.35 -8.39 -6.77
CA ALA A 586 10.18 -7.62 -8.00
C ALA A 586 9.80 -8.51 -9.20
N LEU A 587 10.42 -9.69 -9.31
CA LEU A 587 10.08 -10.70 -10.31
C LEU A 587 8.62 -11.18 -10.16
N CYS A 588 8.17 -11.45 -8.94
CA CYS A 588 6.78 -11.83 -8.69
C CYS A 588 5.79 -10.71 -9.06
N TYR A 589 6.09 -9.46 -8.69
CA TYR A 589 5.27 -8.30 -9.10
C TYR A 589 5.19 -8.15 -10.61
N LYS A 590 6.31 -8.25 -11.32
CA LYS A 590 6.36 -8.19 -12.79
C LYS A 590 5.40 -9.21 -13.41
N HIS A 591 5.56 -10.49 -13.08
CA HIS A 591 4.75 -11.54 -13.68
C HIS A 591 3.27 -11.45 -13.30
N GLU A 592 2.94 -11.01 -12.08
CA GLU A 592 1.56 -10.85 -11.64
C GLU A 592 0.87 -9.65 -12.32
N ILE A 593 1.55 -8.50 -12.42
CA ILE A 593 1.01 -7.32 -13.10
C ILE A 593 0.87 -7.58 -14.60
N GLU A 594 1.87 -8.18 -15.25
CA GLU A 594 1.76 -8.55 -16.67
C GLU A 594 0.60 -9.52 -16.90
N LYS A 595 0.39 -10.49 -16.00
CA LYS A 595 -0.75 -11.42 -16.09
C LYS A 595 -2.09 -10.70 -15.96
N THR A 596 -2.17 -9.69 -15.08
CA THR A 596 -3.34 -8.80 -15.00
C THR A 596 -3.55 -8.04 -16.32
N LEU A 597 -2.50 -7.43 -16.88
CA LEU A 597 -2.56 -6.69 -18.14
C LEU A 597 -2.93 -7.59 -19.34
N ARG A 598 -2.53 -8.86 -19.32
CA ARG A 598 -2.91 -9.90 -20.29
C ARG A 598 -4.28 -10.56 -20.00
N THR A 599 -5.02 -10.12 -18.97
CA THR A 599 -6.34 -10.69 -18.72
C THR A 599 -7.41 -9.85 -19.43
N PRO A 600 -8.23 -10.43 -20.32
CA PRO A 600 -9.33 -9.70 -20.96
C PRO A 600 -10.33 -9.24 -19.91
N ASP A 601 -10.92 -8.06 -20.12
CA ASP A 601 -11.94 -7.46 -19.24
C ASP A 601 -11.52 -7.22 -17.78
N TYR A 602 -10.21 -7.15 -17.51
CA TYR A 602 -9.68 -6.88 -16.19
C TYR A 602 -9.56 -5.37 -15.96
N ALA A 603 -10.52 -4.77 -15.27
CA ALA A 603 -10.66 -3.31 -15.17
C ALA A 603 -9.56 -2.62 -14.34
N GLY A 604 -8.84 -3.36 -13.49
CA GLY A 604 -7.66 -2.86 -12.82
C GLY A 604 -7.27 -3.63 -11.57
N PHE A 605 -6.23 -3.19 -10.89
CA PHE A 605 -5.73 -3.82 -9.66
C PHE A 605 -5.42 -2.78 -8.59
N GLN A 606 -5.30 -3.22 -7.34
CA GLN A 606 -4.87 -2.42 -6.21
C GLN A 606 -3.78 -3.18 -5.48
N LEU A 607 -2.52 -2.74 -5.58
CA LEU A 607 -1.40 -3.37 -4.87
C LEU A 607 -1.61 -3.25 -3.35
N LEU A 608 -1.23 -4.28 -2.58
CA LEU A 608 -0.98 -4.14 -1.15
C LEU A 608 0.49 -4.38 -0.87
N ALA A 609 1.31 -3.33 -0.87
CA ALA A 609 1.08 -1.98 -1.39
C ALA A 609 2.35 -1.57 -2.17
N LEU A 610 2.41 -0.35 -2.71
CA LEU A 610 3.68 0.14 -3.28
C LEU A 610 4.74 0.33 -2.17
N ASN A 611 4.32 0.87 -1.02
CA ASN A 611 5.08 0.98 0.21
C ASN A 611 4.86 -0.23 1.14
N ASP A 612 5.75 -0.41 2.12
CA ASP A 612 5.55 -1.41 3.17
C ASP A 612 4.38 -1.06 4.07
N TYR A 613 3.72 -2.11 4.55
CA TYR A 613 2.62 -2.04 5.51
C TYR A 613 3.13 -2.39 6.90
N SER A 614 3.06 -1.43 7.82
CA SER A 614 3.70 -1.55 9.13
C SER A 614 2.89 -2.36 10.15
N GLY A 615 1.60 -2.57 9.88
CA GLY A 615 0.67 -3.35 10.69
C GLY A 615 0.74 -4.86 10.48
N GLN A 616 -0.11 -5.61 11.19
CA GLN A 616 -0.36 -7.04 11.02
C GLN A 616 0.92 -7.91 11.00
N GLY A 617 1.81 -7.68 11.95
CA GLY A 617 3.09 -8.37 12.01
C GLY A 617 4.19 -7.73 11.18
N THR A 618 4.00 -6.51 10.64
CA THR A 618 4.96 -5.86 9.73
C THR A 618 5.05 -6.60 8.39
N ALA A 619 4.12 -6.32 7.50
CA ALA A 619 4.09 -6.90 6.17
C ALA A 619 5.02 -6.13 5.23
N LEU A 620 6.20 -6.70 4.96
CA LEU A 620 7.23 -6.13 4.09
C LEU A 620 6.96 -6.42 2.61
N VAL A 621 5.77 -6.03 2.17
CA VAL A 621 5.23 -6.33 0.84
C VAL A 621 5.60 -5.28 -0.20
N GLY A 622 5.91 -4.05 0.22
CA GLY A 622 6.21 -2.95 -0.70
C GLY A 622 7.55 -3.10 -1.40
N VAL A 623 7.66 -2.55 -2.62
CA VAL A 623 8.95 -2.31 -3.28
C VAL A 623 9.62 -1.04 -2.76
N LEU A 624 8.83 -0.15 -2.14
CA LEU A 624 9.28 0.99 -1.36
C LEU A 624 9.15 0.69 0.14
N ASP A 625 9.96 1.35 0.96
CA ASP A 625 9.77 1.32 2.41
C ASP A 625 8.54 2.12 2.84
N VAL A 626 8.22 2.13 4.15
CA VAL A 626 7.04 2.82 4.68
C VAL A 626 7.08 4.34 4.45
N PHE A 627 8.25 4.91 4.20
CA PHE A 627 8.46 6.33 3.92
C PHE A 627 8.34 6.67 2.43
N PHE A 628 7.97 5.70 1.57
CA PHE A 628 7.98 5.79 0.11
C PHE A 628 9.39 5.99 -0.48
N GLU A 629 10.42 5.43 0.15
CA GLU A 629 11.79 5.46 -0.38
C GLU A 629 12.19 4.10 -0.99
N GLU A 630 13.02 4.13 -2.03
CA GLU A 630 13.47 2.93 -2.71
C GLU A 630 14.37 2.07 -1.80
N LYS A 631 14.13 0.76 -1.80
CA LYS A 631 14.93 -0.21 -1.03
C LYS A 631 16.22 -0.65 -1.73
N GLY A 632 16.39 -0.30 -3.01
CA GLY A 632 17.63 -0.44 -3.77
C GLY A 632 17.69 -1.61 -4.77
N TYR A 633 16.78 -2.58 -4.72
CA TYR A 633 16.77 -3.72 -5.66
C TYR A 633 15.95 -3.50 -6.94
N ILE A 634 15.02 -2.54 -6.94
CA ILE A 634 14.26 -2.08 -8.10
C ILE A 634 13.92 -0.60 -7.95
N ASN A 635 13.98 0.16 -9.06
CA ASN A 635 13.60 1.57 -9.11
C ASN A 635 12.33 1.82 -9.95
N ALA A 636 11.85 3.07 -9.95
CA ALA A 636 10.67 3.49 -10.70
C ALA A 636 10.74 3.18 -12.21
N GLU A 637 11.89 3.46 -12.84
CA GLU A 637 12.09 3.24 -14.30
C GLU A 637 11.97 1.76 -14.66
N GLN A 638 12.58 0.88 -13.87
CA GLN A 638 12.52 -0.56 -14.04
C GLN A 638 11.11 -1.11 -13.79
N PHE A 639 10.43 -0.63 -12.74
CA PHE A 639 9.06 -1.05 -12.44
C PHE A 639 8.07 -0.63 -13.54
N ARG A 640 8.27 0.56 -14.13
CA ARG A 640 7.44 1.07 -15.23
C ARG A 640 7.50 0.22 -16.50
N ARG A 641 8.53 -0.61 -16.68
CA ARG A 641 8.62 -1.53 -17.82
C ARG A 641 7.45 -2.52 -17.86
N PHE A 642 6.89 -2.86 -16.69
CA PHE A 642 5.74 -3.77 -16.57
C PHE A 642 4.51 -3.13 -15.91
N CYS A 643 4.60 -1.89 -15.39
CA CYS A 643 3.49 -1.16 -14.81
C CYS A 643 3.44 0.28 -15.36
N SER A 644 2.70 0.51 -16.43
CA SER A 644 2.66 1.81 -17.13
C SER A 644 1.38 1.92 -17.97
N PRO A 645 1.00 3.12 -18.46
CA PRO A 645 -0.09 3.25 -19.43
C PRO A 645 0.11 2.43 -20.71
N THR A 646 1.36 2.19 -21.14
CA THR A 646 1.68 1.33 -22.28
C THR A 646 2.73 0.32 -21.87
N VAL A 647 2.41 -0.96 -21.99
CA VAL A 647 3.29 -2.08 -21.60
C VAL A 647 3.30 -3.12 -22.72
N PRO A 648 4.46 -3.38 -23.36
CA PRO A 648 4.66 -4.56 -24.18
C PRO A 648 4.57 -5.81 -23.30
N LEU A 649 3.87 -6.83 -23.79
CA LEU A 649 3.64 -8.09 -23.11
C LEU A 649 4.16 -9.21 -24.00
N ALA A 650 4.66 -10.27 -23.39
CA ALA A 650 5.01 -11.50 -24.10
C ALA A 650 4.23 -12.66 -23.50
N ARG A 651 3.84 -13.58 -24.38
CA ARG A 651 3.34 -14.92 -24.05
C ARG A 651 4.46 -15.90 -24.37
N ILE A 652 5.06 -16.42 -23.31
CA ILE A 652 6.20 -17.33 -23.34
C ILE A 652 5.79 -18.60 -22.57
N PRO A 653 5.84 -19.80 -23.20
CA PRO A 653 5.32 -21.04 -22.61
C PRO A 653 6.19 -21.60 -21.47
N LYS A 654 7.48 -21.26 -21.45
CA LYS A 654 8.45 -21.62 -20.40
C LYS A 654 9.67 -20.73 -20.49
N PHE A 655 10.42 -20.59 -19.39
CA PHE A 655 11.63 -19.76 -19.37
C PHE A 655 12.94 -20.55 -19.40
N VAL A 656 12.87 -21.88 -19.50
CA VAL A 656 14.03 -22.77 -19.54
C VAL A 656 13.91 -23.69 -20.73
N TYR A 657 14.95 -23.69 -21.57
CA TYR A 657 14.99 -24.41 -22.84
C TYR A 657 16.25 -25.26 -22.96
N ALA A 658 16.15 -26.37 -23.68
CA ALA A 658 17.28 -27.06 -24.26
C ALA A 658 17.70 -26.37 -25.57
N ASN A 659 18.99 -26.43 -25.91
CA ASN A 659 19.54 -25.78 -27.11
C ASN A 659 19.09 -26.40 -28.45
N ASN A 660 18.37 -27.53 -28.43
CA ASN A 660 17.75 -28.12 -29.62
C ASN A 660 16.26 -27.72 -29.77
N GLU A 661 15.80 -26.77 -28.96
CA GLU A 661 14.46 -26.20 -29.04
C GLU A 661 14.45 -24.86 -29.77
N THR A 662 13.26 -24.37 -30.09
CA THR A 662 13.04 -23.00 -30.59
C THR A 662 12.47 -22.16 -29.45
N PHE A 663 13.07 -21.01 -29.20
CA PHE A 663 12.45 -19.98 -28.38
C PHE A 663 11.33 -19.31 -29.19
N HIS A 664 10.15 -19.24 -28.59
CA HIS A 664 8.96 -18.61 -29.18
C HIS A 664 8.32 -17.67 -28.16
N ALA A 665 7.95 -16.48 -28.61
CA ALA A 665 7.18 -15.52 -27.84
C ALA A 665 6.15 -14.79 -28.73
N ASP A 666 4.87 -14.89 -28.39
CA ASP A 666 3.85 -14.02 -28.98
C ASP A 666 3.89 -12.66 -28.27
N ILE A 667 3.98 -11.58 -29.04
CA ILE A 667 4.11 -10.22 -28.54
C ILE A 667 2.75 -9.53 -28.61
N GLU A 668 2.32 -8.99 -27.47
CA GLU A 668 1.10 -8.23 -27.29
C GLU A 668 1.39 -6.87 -26.67
N VAL A 669 0.38 -6.02 -26.58
CA VAL A 669 0.46 -4.75 -25.84
C VAL A 669 -0.81 -4.48 -25.05
N SER A 670 -0.62 -3.91 -23.86
CA SER A 670 -1.65 -3.23 -23.09
C SER A 670 -1.40 -1.73 -23.18
N HIS A 671 -2.36 -0.99 -23.74
CA HIS A 671 -2.27 0.44 -24.01
C HIS A 671 -3.53 1.17 -23.51
N PHE A 672 -3.40 1.85 -22.37
CA PHE A 672 -4.39 2.76 -21.78
C PHE A 672 -3.80 4.17 -21.67
N GLY A 673 -3.21 4.66 -22.77
CA GLY A 673 -2.63 6.01 -22.87
C GLY A 673 -3.67 7.09 -23.18
N ALA A 674 -3.21 8.32 -23.40
CA ALA A 674 -4.08 9.47 -23.67
C ALA A 674 -4.79 9.40 -25.04
N ALA A 675 -4.16 8.76 -26.02
CA ALA A 675 -4.65 8.59 -27.39
C ALA A 675 -4.07 7.29 -28.00
N PRO A 676 -4.73 6.69 -29.01
CA PRO A 676 -4.17 5.58 -29.78
C PRO A 676 -2.76 5.87 -30.33
N LEU A 677 -1.96 4.83 -30.50
CA LEU A 677 -0.64 4.94 -31.13
C LEU A 677 -0.75 4.65 -32.63
N GLU A 678 -0.42 5.64 -33.45
CA GLU A 678 -0.40 5.52 -34.90
C GLU A 678 0.94 5.00 -35.40
N SER A 679 0.92 4.04 -36.35
CA SER A 679 2.13 3.49 -36.99
C SER A 679 3.23 3.07 -35.99
N ALA A 680 2.82 2.44 -34.88
CA ALA A 680 3.69 2.04 -33.79
C ALA A 680 4.58 0.86 -34.21
N LYS A 681 5.85 1.15 -34.52
CA LYS A 681 6.84 0.13 -34.90
C LYS A 681 7.40 -0.56 -33.66
N THR A 682 7.17 -1.86 -33.57
CA THR A 682 7.63 -2.70 -32.46
C THR A 682 8.89 -3.45 -32.87
N VAL A 683 9.96 -3.32 -32.10
CA VAL A 683 11.26 -3.96 -32.34
C VAL A 683 11.63 -4.84 -31.16
N TYR A 684 12.46 -5.86 -31.43
CA TYR A 684 12.98 -6.74 -30.39
C TYR A 684 14.49 -6.94 -30.51
N THR A 685 15.11 -7.34 -29.41
CA THR A 685 16.50 -7.80 -29.37
C THR A 685 16.64 -8.93 -28.35
N ILE A 686 17.33 -10.00 -28.71
CA ILE A 686 17.73 -11.09 -27.82
C ILE A 686 19.24 -11.00 -27.60
N LYS A 687 19.66 -10.84 -26.34
CA LYS A 687 21.07 -10.67 -25.96
C LYS A 687 21.45 -11.51 -24.75
N ASP A 688 22.73 -11.85 -24.63
CA ASP A 688 23.26 -12.40 -23.37
C ASP A 688 23.62 -11.31 -22.36
N LYS A 689 24.04 -11.72 -21.16
CA LYS A 689 24.46 -10.82 -20.08
C LYS A 689 25.70 -9.97 -20.41
N PHE A 690 26.47 -10.32 -21.44
CA PHE A 690 27.63 -9.57 -21.90
C PHE A 690 27.30 -8.61 -23.05
N GLY A 691 26.04 -8.56 -23.48
CA GLY A 691 25.56 -7.69 -24.54
C GLY A 691 25.74 -8.26 -25.95
N LYS A 692 26.16 -9.53 -26.10
CA LYS A 692 26.19 -10.18 -27.41
C LYS A 692 24.77 -10.39 -27.90
N VAL A 693 24.47 -9.87 -29.08
CA VAL A 693 23.16 -10.02 -29.73
C VAL A 693 23.10 -11.34 -30.49
N TYR A 694 22.05 -12.12 -30.22
CA TYR A 694 21.76 -13.39 -30.89
C TYR A 694 20.67 -13.23 -31.96
N ALA A 695 19.70 -12.35 -31.72
CA ALA A 695 18.68 -11.98 -32.68
C ALA A 695 18.23 -10.54 -32.45
N HIS A 696 17.82 -9.85 -33.50
CA HIS A 696 17.12 -8.57 -33.40
C HIS A 696 16.26 -8.38 -34.64
N GLY A 697 15.20 -7.59 -34.54
CA GLY A 697 14.32 -7.38 -35.66
C GLY A 697 13.15 -6.46 -35.36
N THR A 698 12.27 -6.31 -36.35
CA THR A 698 10.98 -5.66 -36.19
C THR A 698 9.92 -6.74 -36.06
N VAL A 699 9.13 -6.72 -34.98
CA VAL A 699 8.00 -7.62 -34.76
C VAL A 699 6.86 -7.24 -35.71
N GLY A 700 6.56 -5.94 -35.81
CA GLY A 700 5.51 -5.41 -36.67
C GLY A 700 5.37 -3.89 -36.56
N THR A 701 4.53 -3.30 -37.41
CA THR A 701 4.12 -1.89 -37.32
C THR A 701 2.60 -1.83 -37.37
N HIS A 702 1.98 -1.33 -36.30
CA HIS A 702 0.53 -1.44 -36.11
C HIS A 702 -0.09 -0.11 -35.68
N HIS A 703 -1.38 0.06 -35.96
CA HIS A 703 -2.21 1.01 -35.22
C HIS A 703 -2.64 0.34 -33.91
N ILE A 704 -2.33 0.93 -32.75
CA ILE A 704 -2.63 0.37 -31.43
C ILE A 704 -3.74 1.21 -30.78
N PRO A 705 -4.98 0.71 -30.70
CA PRO A 705 -6.08 1.41 -30.03
C PRO A 705 -5.95 1.39 -28.50
N ILE A 706 -6.82 2.13 -27.82
CA ILE A 706 -6.95 2.06 -26.35
C ILE A 706 -7.58 0.73 -25.92
N GLY A 707 -6.85 -0.08 -25.16
CA GLY A 707 -7.27 -1.38 -24.66
C GLY A 707 -6.09 -2.31 -24.37
N ASN A 708 -6.36 -3.59 -24.16
CA ASN A 708 -5.35 -4.62 -23.97
C ASN A 708 -5.53 -5.78 -24.97
N LEU A 709 -4.51 -6.64 -25.06
CA LEU A 709 -4.48 -7.84 -25.90
C LEU A 709 -4.42 -7.59 -27.40
N TYR A 710 -3.82 -6.47 -27.81
CA TYR A 710 -3.51 -6.25 -29.23
C TYR A 710 -2.24 -7.02 -29.57
N SER A 711 -2.36 -7.98 -30.50
CA SER A 711 -1.22 -8.73 -31.04
C SER A 711 -0.36 -7.81 -31.90
N LEU A 712 0.96 -7.91 -31.73
CA LEU A 712 1.97 -7.17 -32.48
C LEU A 712 2.78 -8.07 -33.43
N GLY A 713 2.72 -9.39 -33.24
CA GLY A 713 3.44 -10.42 -33.98
C GLY A 713 4.11 -11.42 -33.04
N SER A 714 5.05 -12.22 -33.55
CA SER A 714 5.82 -13.19 -32.75
C SER A 714 7.32 -13.00 -32.93
N VAL A 715 8.08 -13.56 -32.00
CA VAL A 715 9.53 -13.70 -32.08
C VAL A 715 9.88 -15.17 -31.98
N ASP A 716 10.54 -15.68 -33.01
CA ASP A 716 11.02 -17.05 -33.11
C ASP A 716 12.54 -17.06 -33.29
N MET A 717 13.25 -17.85 -32.48
CA MET A 717 14.69 -18.01 -32.58
C MET A 717 15.08 -19.47 -32.32
N THR A 718 15.70 -20.11 -33.30
CA THR A 718 16.35 -21.42 -33.07
C THR A 718 17.45 -21.26 -32.02
N LEU A 719 17.52 -22.18 -31.07
CA LEU A 719 18.55 -22.19 -30.03
C LEU A 719 19.76 -23.04 -30.43
N GLU A 720 19.73 -23.62 -31.63
CA GLU A 720 20.83 -24.40 -32.19
C GLU A 720 22.12 -23.56 -32.27
N GLY A 721 23.25 -24.14 -31.87
CA GLY A 721 24.54 -23.45 -31.79
C GLY A 721 24.79 -22.72 -30.46
N ILE A 722 23.84 -22.72 -29.52
CA ILE A 722 24.07 -22.32 -28.13
C ILE A 722 24.49 -23.57 -27.34
N ASP A 723 25.74 -24.01 -27.55
CA ASP A 723 26.26 -25.27 -26.99
C ASP A 723 26.74 -25.17 -25.54
N THR A 724 26.59 -23.99 -24.94
CA THR A 724 26.95 -23.73 -23.54
C THR A 724 25.74 -23.17 -22.81
N GLN A 725 25.61 -23.51 -21.53
CA GLN A 725 24.58 -22.97 -20.67
C GLN A 725 24.66 -21.44 -20.59
N GLN A 726 23.56 -20.75 -20.91
CA GLN A 726 23.53 -19.29 -20.94
C GLN A 726 22.19 -18.73 -20.47
N LYS A 727 22.24 -17.53 -19.89
CA LYS A 727 21.07 -16.65 -19.68
C LYS A 727 20.98 -15.68 -20.86
N LEU A 728 19.81 -15.63 -21.49
CA LEU A 728 19.46 -14.68 -22.53
C LEU A 728 18.31 -13.79 -22.05
N ASN A 729 18.17 -12.63 -22.67
CA ASN A 729 17.14 -11.65 -22.38
C ASN A 729 16.48 -11.22 -23.69
N LEU A 730 15.16 -11.38 -23.81
CA LEU A 730 14.34 -10.78 -24.86
C LEU A 730 13.92 -9.39 -24.40
N GLU A 731 14.33 -8.32 -25.08
CA GLU A 731 13.81 -6.96 -24.90
C GLU A 731 12.91 -6.58 -26.08
N VAL A 732 11.74 -6.02 -25.78
CA VAL A 732 10.76 -5.53 -26.76
C VAL A 732 10.50 -4.05 -26.50
N ARG A 733 10.54 -3.25 -27.57
CA ARG A 733 10.31 -1.79 -27.53
C ARG A 733 9.31 -1.38 -28.60
N ILE A 734 8.44 -0.42 -28.27
CA ILE A 734 7.59 0.27 -29.24
C ILE A 734 8.22 1.64 -29.54
N GLU A 735 8.66 1.87 -30.77
CA GLU A 735 9.25 3.14 -31.20
C GLU A 735 8.19 4.26 -31.20
N GLY A 736 8.61 5.47 -30.85
CA GLY A 736 7.73 6.65 -30.75
C GLY A 736 7.11 6.87 -29.37
N CYS A 737 7.34 5.97 -28.41
CA CYS A 737 7.00 6.17 -27.00
C CYS A 737 8.05 5.50 -26.07
N ASP A 738 7.88 5.65 -24.76
CA ASP A 738 8.80 5.09 -23.75
C ASP A 738 8.51 3.61 -23.41
N ALA A 739 7.66 2.93 -24.19
CA ALA A 739 7.21 1.58 -23.87
C ALA A 739 8.29 0.54 -24.20
N VAL A 740 8.82 -0.10 -23.16
CA VAL A 740 9.81 -1.17 -23.24
C VAL A 740 9.58 -2.18 -22.13
N ASN A 741 9.72 -3.48 -22.44
CA ASN A 741 9.67 -4.56 -21.46
C ASN A 741 10.64 -5.68 -21.89
N ASP A 742 11.00 -6.57 -20.96
CA ASP A 742 11.97 -7.65 -21.21
C ASP A 742 11.74 -8.91 -20.38
N TRP A 743 12.27 -10.04 -20.86
CA TRP A 743 12.14 -11.34 -20.20
C TRP A 743 13.44 -12.13 -20.29
N ASP A 744 13.95 -12.54 -19.13
CA ASP A 744 15.06 -13.48 -19.03
C ASP A 744 14.59 -14.91 -19.32
N PHE A 745 15.38 -15.65 -20.08
CA PHE A 745 15.23 -17.09 -20.29
C PHE A 745 16.59 -17.79 -20.33
N TRP A 746 16.62 -19.09 -20.05
CA TRP A 746 17.84 -19.87 -19.93
C TRP A 746 17.87 -20.98 -20.97
N VAL A 747 19.04 -21.15 -21.58
CA VAL A 747 19.32 -22.19 -22.55
C VAL A 747 20.37 -23.12 -21.97
N TYR A 748 20.09 -24.42 -21.97
CA TYR A 748 21.00 -25.47 -21.51
C TYR A 748 21.29 -26.46 -22.63
N PRO A 749 22.47 -27.11 -22.65
CA PRO A 749 22.73 -28.19 -23.59
C PRO A 749 21.71 -29.33 -23.47
N ALA A 750 21.14 -29.75 -24.60
CA ALA A 750 20.18 -30.85 -24.66
C ALA A 750 20.79 -32.18 -24.19
N GLN A 751 22.08 -32.36 -24.44
CA GLN A 751 22.86 -33.51 -23.99
C GLN A 751 23.99 -33.03 -23.07
N VAL A 752 24.08 -33.66 -21.91
CA VAL A 752 25.07 -33.34 -20.88
C VAL A 752 25.69 -34.63 -20.39
N GLU A 753 27.01 -34.76 -20.57
CA GLU A 753 27.77 -35.84 -19.95
C GLU A 753 28.02 -35.53 -18.46
N LEU A 754 27.67 -36.49 -17.59
CA LEU A 754 27.95 -36.47 -16.16
C LEU A 754 29.20 -37.33 -15.90
N VAL A 755 30.33 -36.68 -15.62
CA VAL A 755 31.59 -37.36 -15.35
C VAL A 755 31.75 -37.58 -13.86
N GLN A 756 31.58 -38.83 -13.40
CA GLN A 756 31.70 -39.19 -11.99
C GLN A 756 33.14 -38.96 -11.45
N GLY A 757 34.16 -39.29 -12.24
CA GLY A 757 35.56 -39.18 -11.85
C GLY A 757 35.88 -40.01 -10.60
N THR A 758 36.54 -39.39 -9.61
CA THR A 758 36.88 -40.03 -8.33
C THR A 758 35.88 -39.74 -7.21
N VAL A 759 34.78 -39.03 -7.51
CA VAL A 759 33.76 -38.70 -6.52
C VAL A 759 32.97 -39.95 -6.17
N TYR A 760 32.71 -40.19 -4.89
CA TYR A 760 31.73 -41.19 -4.46
C TYR A 760 30.37 -40.53 -4.23
N THR A 761 29.36 -40.88 -5.03
CA THR A 761 27.99 -40.38 -4.85
C THR A 761 27.15 -41.36 -4.02
N THR A 762 26.43 -40.84 -3.05
CA THR A 762 25.44 -41.56 -2.23
C THR A 762 24.30 -40.59 -1.86
N ASP A 763 23.27 -41.07 -1.18
CA ASP A 763 22.11 -40.25 -0.75
C ASP A 763 22.02 -40.08 0.78
N THR A 764 23.01 -40.60 1.51
CA THR A 764 23.10 -40.57 2.97
C THR A 764 24.57 -40.58 3.42
N LEU A 765 24.85 -40.30 4.69
CA LEU A 765 26.18 -40.52 5.27
C LEU A 765 26.33 -41.97 5.73
N ASP A 766 26.47 -42.91 4.79
CA ASP A 766 26.64 -44.33 5.08
C ASP A 766 28.10 -44.69 5.48
N ALA A 767 28.30 -45.95 5.90
CA ALA A 767 29.62 -46.46 6.27
C ALA A 767 30.65 -46.35 5.14
N LYS A 768 30.23 -46.45 3.87
CA LYS A 768 31.12 -46.33 2.72
C LYS A 768 31.52 -44.87 2.49
N ALA A 769 30.60 -43.92 2.65
CA ALA A 769 30.89 -42.50 2.60
C ALA A 769 31.91 -42.10 3.67
N LEU A 770 31.72 -42.58 4.91
CA LEU A 770 32.67 -42.36 6.00
C LEU A 770 34.06 -42.94 5.69
N ALA A 771 34.13 -44.16 5.14
CA ALA A 771 35.40 -44.76 4.73
C ALA A 771 36.11 -43.93 3.65
N VAL A 772 35.40 -43.51 2.60
CA VAL A 772 35.96 -42.66 1.53
C VAL A 772 36.47 -41.32 2.08
N LEU A 773 35.71 -40.68 2.99
CA LEU A 773 36.14 -39.44 3.66
C LEU A 773 37.35 -39.66 4.57
N GLN A 774 37.41 -40.79 5.27
CA GLN A 774 38.55 -41.15 6.12
C GLN A 774 39.83 -41.35 5.29
N ASP A 775 39.70 -41.90 4.07
CA ASP A 775 40.81 -42.12 3.14
C ASP A 775 41.19 -40.86 2.34
N GLY A 776 40.53 -39.72 2.59
CA GLY A 776 40.83 -38.44 1.94
C GLY A 776 40.11 -38.19 0.62
N GLY A 777 39.14 -39.02 0.26
CA GLY A 777 38.36 -38.91 -0.97
C GLY A 777 37.28 -37.84 -0.96
N ASN A 778 36.63 -37.67 -2.11
CA ASN A 778 35.52 -36.73 -2.31
C ASN A 778 34.19 -37.48 -2.28
N VAL A 779 33.21 -36.98 -1.50
CA VAL A 779 31.86 -37.55 -1.41
C VAL A 779 30.81 -36.52 -1.83
N LEU A 780 29.88 -36.93 -2.69
CA LEU A 780 28.67 -36.19 -3.02
C LEU A 780 27.47 -36.87 -2.36
N ILE A 781 26.74 -36.14 -1.52
CA ILE A 781 25.49 -36.61 -0.93
C ILE A 781 24.29 -35.92 -1.60
N THR A 782 23.43 -36.69 -2.25
CA THR A 782 22.15 -36.23 -2.84
C THR A 782 20.98 -36.57 -1.92
N ALA A 783 20.71 -35.71 -0.95
CA ALA A 783 19.82 -35.97 0.20
C ALA A 783 18.35 -35.57 0.01
N ALA A 784 17.92 -35.31 -1.23
CA ALA A 784 16.56 -34.88 -1.52
C ALA A 784 15.52 -35.87 -0.95
N GLY A 785 14.54 -35.35 -0.20
CA GLY A 785 13.49 -36.15 0.43
C GLY A 785 13.91 -36.86 1.72
N LYS A 786 15.19 -36.76 2.15
CA LYS A 786 15.73 -37.47 3.32
C LYS A 786 16.06 -36.57 4.51
N ILE A 787 16.05 -35.25 4.33
CA ILE A 787 16.39 -34.30 5.40
C ILE A 787 15.32 -34.34 6.51
N GLN A 788 15.78 -34.45 7.76
CA GLN A 788 14.94 -34.33 8.95
C GLN A 788 15.12 -32.99 9.65
N TYR A 789 16.35 -32.46 9.71
CA TYR A 789 16.61 -31.18 10.38
C TYR A 789 16.42 -30.03 9.39
N GLY A 790 15.28 -29.33 9.51
CA GLY A 790 14.82 -28.31 8.56
C GLY A 790 13.54 -28.69 7.79
N LYS A 791 13.01 -29.92 7.97
CA LYS A 791 11.81 -30.39 7.25
C LYS A 791 10.52 -29.61 7.57
N GLU A 792 10.51 -28.92 8.70
CA GLU A 792 9.43 -28.04 9.16
C GLU A 792 9.41 -26.70 8.42
N VAL A 793 10.53 -26.29 7.82
CA VAL A 793 10.56 -25.16 6.89
C VAL A 793 9.92 -25.58 5.57
N LYS A 794 8.87 -24.87 5.14
CA LYS A 794 8.21 -25.10 3.86
C LYS A 794 8.67 -24.04 2.87
N GLN A 795 9.65 -24.39 2.05
CA GLN A 795 10.19 -23.53 1.00
C GLN A 795 9.41 -23.73 -0.30
N TYR A 796 8.85 -22.64 -0.83
CA TYR A 796 8.35 -22.56 -2.21
C TYR A 796 9.24 -21.60 -3.01
N PHE A 797 9.07 -21.57 -4.33
CA PHE A 797 9.79 -20.60 -5.16
C PHE A 797 9.32 -19.16 -4.89
N THR A 798 8.02 -18.95 -4.67
CA THR A 798 7.47 -17.65 -4.27
C THR A 798 7.82 -17.33 -2.82
N PRO A 799 8.07 -16.06 -2.47
CA PRO A 799 8.39 -15.67 -1.10
C PRO A 799 7.19 -15.79 -0.16
N VAL A 800 7.44 -15.61 1.14
CA VAL A 800 6.43 -15.44 2.19
C VAL A 800 5.28 -14.54 1.69
N PHE A 801 4.06 -15.03 1.86
CA PHE A 801 2.84 -14.29 1.55
C PHE A 801 2.45 -13.42 2.74
N TRP A 802 2.39 -12.11 2.54
CA TRP A 802 1.94 -11.09 3.51
C TRP A 802 2.71 -11.04 4.83
N ASN A 803 2.53 -12.02 5.72
CA ASN A 803 3.20 -12.08 7.01
C ASN A 803 3.05 -13.47 7.68
N THR A 804 4.16 -14.12 8.06
CA THR A 804 4.05 -15.44 8.69
C THR A 804 3.46 -15.42 10.11
N SER A 805 3.69 -14.39 10.92
CA SER A 805 3.13 -14.32 12.29
C SER A 805 1.60 -14.19 12.25
N TRP A 806 1.09 -13.26 11.43
CA TRP A 806 -0.36 -13.03 11.28
C TRP A 806 -1.11 -14.28 10.80
N PHE A 807 -0.51 -15.04 9.88
CA PHE A 807 -1.09 -16.27 9.34
C PHE A 807 -0.66 -17.54 10.10
N LYS A 808 -0.26 -17.44 11.37
CA LYS A 808 0.08 -18.58 12.24
C LYS A 808 1.10 -19.54 11.61
N MET A 809 2.17 -18.97 11.04
CA MET A 809 3.23 -19.68 10.34
C MET A 809 2.72 -20.53 9.17
N ARG A 810 1.74 -20.02 8.40
CA ARG A 810 1.31 -20.66 7.16
C ARG A 810 2.43 -20.58 6.10
N PRO A 811 2.73 -21.67 5.37
CA PRO A 811 3.69 -21.66 4.26
C PRO A 811 3.33 -20.68 3.12
N PRO A 812 4.32 -20.19 2.36
CA PRO A 812 5.75 -20.51 2.46
C PRO A 812 6.46 -19.79 3.61
N HIS A 813 7.59 -20.34 4.07
CA HIS A 813 8.38 -19.80 5.20
C HIS A 813 9.63 -19.02 4.76
N THR A 814 9.99 -19.07 3.49
CA THR A 814 11.23 -18.48 2.95
C THR A 814 10.94 -17.29 2.05
N THR A 815 11.88 -16.36 1.95
CA THR A 815 11.77 -15.17 1.07
C THR A 815 12.64 -15.26 -0.19
N GLY A 816 13.39 -16.36 -0.37
CA GLY A 816 14.24 -16.60 -1.53
C GLY A 816 15.51 -17.36 -1.15
N ILE A 817 16.51 -17.31 -2.02
CA ILE A 817 17.88 -17.76 -1.72
C ILE A 817 18.86 -16.61 -1.84
N PHE A 818 19.99 -16.74 -1.14
CA PHE A 818 21.21 -15.99 -1.34
C PHE A 818 22.36 -16.95 -1.67
N LEU A 819 23.21 -16.55 -2.61
CA LEU A 819 24.43 -17.29 -2.97
C LEU A 819 25.49 -16.33 -3.50
N ASN A 820 26.74 -16.77 -3.55
CA ASN A 820 27.82 -16.07 -4.24
C ASN A 820 27.91 -16.58 -5.69
N GLU A 821 27.49 -15.78 -6.66
CA GLU A 821 27.45 -16.13 -8.09
C GLU A 821 28.85 -16.34 -8.71
N TYR A 822 29.91 -15.86 -8.03
CA TYR A 822 31.29 -16.06 -8.46
C TYR A 822 31.91 -17.35 -7.91
N HIS A 823 31.18 -18.11 -7.07
CA HIS A 823 31.66 -19.40 -6.56
C HIS A 823 31.97 -20.35 -7.73
N PRO A 824 33.13 -21.06 -7.76
CA PRO A 824 33.53 -21.87 -8.92
C PRO A 824 32.52 -22.93 -9.36
N LEU A 825 31.70 -23.42 -8.43
CA LEU A 825 30.54 -24.29 -8.70
C LEU A 825 29.64 -23.73 -9.83
N PHE A 826 29.39 -22.43 -9.85
CA PHE A 826 28.41 -21.82 -10.77
C PHE A 826 29.00 -21.44 -12.14
N ARG A 827 30.27 -21.75 -12.42
CA ARG A 827 30.87 -21.53 -13.76
C ARG A 827 30.07 -22.23 -14.86
N GLU A 828 29.49 -23.39 -14.53
CA GLU A 828 28.65 -24.17 -15.42
C GLU A 828 27.16 -24.10 -15.10
N PHE A 829 26.72 -23.05 -14.39
CA PHE A 829 25.31 -22.85 -14.06
C PHE A 829 24.99 -21.34 -14.00
N PRO A 830 24.40 -20.75 -15.05
CA PRO A 830 24.15 -19.31 -15.10
C PRO A 830 23.21 -18.88 -13.97
N THR A 831 23.76 -18.15 -13.02
CA THR A 831 23.05 -17.68 -11.84
C THR A 831 23.43 -16.25 -11.49
N GLU A 832 22.65 -15.69 -10.58
CA GLU A 832 22.84 -14.41 -9.90
C GLU A 832 22.82 -14.69 -8.39
N TYR A 833 23.10 -13.68 -7.56
CA TYR A 833 23.11 -13.80 -6.10
C TYR A 833 21.74 -14.10 -5.46
N HIS A 834 20.69 -14.30 -6.28
CA HIS A 834 19.31 -14.47 -5.87
C HIS A 834 18.57 -15.52 -6.70
N SER A 835 17.37 -15.93 -6.23
CA SER A 835 16.45 -16.77 -7.00
C SER A 835 16.00 -16.08 -8.29
N ASN A 836 16.03 -16.79 -9.42
CA ASN A 836 15.44 -16.37 -10.69
C ASN A 836 14.72 -17.58 -11.34
N LEU A 837 13.99 -17.43 -12.45
CA LEU A 837 13.01 -18.44 -12.92
C LEU A 837 13.60 -19.83 -13.18
N GLN A 838 14.89 -19.93 -13.57
CA GLN A 838 15.58 -21.21 -13.74
C GLN A 838 15.68 -22.01 -12.44
N TRP A 839 15.76 -21.33 -11.30
CA TRP A 839 15.86 -21.98 -9.99
C TRP A 839 14.56 -22.66 -9.55
N TRP A 840 13.42 -22.39 -10.20
CA TRP A 840 12.12 -22.94 -9.81
C TRP A 840 12.15 -24.47 -9.66
N GLU A 841 12.78 -25.17 -10.62
CA GLU A 841 12.87 -26.64 -10.64
C GLU A 841 13.64 -27.21 -9.44
N LEU A 842 14.58 -26.46 -8.88
CA LEU A 842 15.44 -26.89 -7.77
C LEU A 842 14.92 -26.46 -6.40
N LEU A 843 14.24 -25.31 -6.32
CA LEU A 843 13.85 -24.69 -5.06
C LEU A 843 12.40 -24.98 -4.65
N ASN A 844 11.49 -25.11 -5.62
CA ASN A 844 10.06 -25.16 -5.33
C ASN A 844 9.68 -26.46 -4.61
N LYS A 845 9.10 -26.34 -3.40
CA LYS A 845 8.70 -27.47 -2.54
C LYS A 845 9.86 -28.40 -2.17
N ALA A 846 11.09 -27.92 -2.23
CA ALA A 846 12.26 -28.68 -1.85
C ALA A 846 12.54 -28.58 -0.33
N GLN A 847 13.18 -29.61 0.23
CA GLN A 847 13.60 -29.59 1.63
C GLN A 847 14.81 -28.68 1.80
N VAL A 848 14.86 -27.96 2.91
CA VAL A 848 16.06 -27.24 3.35
C VAL A 848 16.73 -27.99 4.49
N MET A 849 18.02 -27.78 4.63
CA MET A 849 18.84 -28.24 5.75
C MET A 849 18.97 -27.09 6.76
N GLN A 850 18.85 -27.39 8.05
CA GLN A 850 19.06 -26.43 9.13
C GLN A 850 20.47 -26.58 9.72
N PHE A 851 21.20 -25.47 9.75
CA PHE A 851 22.62 -25.39 10.15
C PHE A 851 22.82 -24.64 11.47
N THR A 852 21.79 -24.56 12.32
CA THR A 852 21.89 -23.84 13.61
C THR A 852 23.00 -24.40 14.52
N ASP A 853 23.25 -25.71 14.49
CA ASP A 853 24.31 -26.34 15.31
C ASP A 853 25.69 -26.35 14.63
N PHE A 854 25.80 -25.84 13.41
CA PHE A 854 27.09 -25.75 12.70
C PHE A 854 27.91 -24.57 13.26
N PRO A 855 29.24 -24.50 13.00
CA PRO A 855 30.05 -23.38 13.43
C PRO A 855 29.44 -22.02 13.07
N ALA A 856 29.58 -21.03 13.95
CA ALA A 856 28.99 -19.71 13.75
C ALA A 856 29.40 -19.07 12.40
N THR A 857 30.64 -19.30 11.96
CA THR A 857 31.19 -18.81 10.68
C THR A 857 30.74 -19.60 9.46
N PHE A 858 30.14 -20.78 9.63
CA PHE A 858 29.71 -21.62 8.52
C PHE A 858 28.57 -20.95 7.75
N GLN A 859 28.66 -20.99 6.42
CA GLN A 859 27.64 -20.51 5.50
C GLN A 859 27.39 -21.53 4.39
N PRO A 860 26.13 -21.89 4.11
CA PRO A 860 25.82 -22.76 2.99
C PRO A 860 26.07 -22.05 1.65
N THR A 861 26.50 -22.80 0.63
CA THR A 861 26.78 -22.31 -0.72
C THR A 861 25.52 -21.81 -1.44
N VAL A 862 24.39 -22.48 -1.20
CA VAL A 862 23.04 -22.00 -1.58
C VAL A 862 22.22 -21.86 -0.31
N GLN A 863 22.09 -20.62 0.17
CA GLN A 863 21.44 -20.31 1.43
C GLN A 863 19.99 -19.95 1.20
N SER A 864 19.09 -20.61 1.90
CA SER A 864 17.67 -20.23 1.90
C SER A 864 17.48 -19.11 2.92
N ILE A 865 16.68 -18.11 2.58
CA ILE A 865 16.39 -16.99 3.48
C ILE A 865 15.08 -17.30 4.21
N ASP A 866 15.16 -17.60 5.51
CA ASP A 866 14.00 -17.88 6.36
C ASP A 866 13.20 -16.59 6.66
N THR A 867 11.99 -16.75 7.22
CA THR A 867 11.21 -15.62 7.71
C THR A 867 11.93 -14.88 8.84
N TRP A 868 11.87 -13.55 8.84
CA TRP A 868 12.57 -12.70 9.80
C TRP A 868 12.11 -12.88 11.25
N PHE A 869 10.93 -13.45 11.47
CA PHE A 869 10.43 -13.78 12.80
C PHE A 869 11.21 -14.89 13.52
N ILE A 870 11.97 -15.71 12.77
CA ILE A 870 12.71 -16.85 13.31
C ILE A 870 14.18 -16.83 12.86
N SER A 871 14.43 -16.46 11.60
CA SER A 871 15.75 -16.35 10.97
C SER A 871 16.68 -17.55 11.26
N ARG A 872 16.19 -18.79 11.06
CA ARG A 872 17.07 -19.97 11.17
C ARG A 872 18.14 -19.93 10.08
N LYS A 873 19.37 -20.34 10.41
CA LYS A 873 20.40 -20.59 9.40
C LYS A 873 20.03 -21.85 8.61
N ILE A 874 19.51 -21.68 7.41
CA ILE A 874 19.03 -22.78 6.54
C ILE A 874 19.60 -22.67 5.12
N GLY A 875 19.68 -23.78 4.40
CA GLY A 875 20.15 -23.80 3.02
C GLY A 875 19.98 -25.15 2.33
N MET A 876 20.38 -25.22 1.08
CA MET A 876 20.11 -26.36 0.21
C MET A 876 21.34 -27.04 -0.38
N LEU A 877 22.49 -26.36 -0.36
CA LEU A 877 23.75 -26.88 -0.84
C LEU A 877 24.88 -26.33 0.02
N PHE A 878 25.80 -27.20 0.41
CA PHE A 878 27.03 -26.79 1.09
C PHE A 878 28.20 -27.72 0.74
N GLU A 879 29.40 -27.24 1.04
CA GLU A 879 30.64 -28.01 0.99
C GLU A 879 31.37 -27.94 2.33
N ALA A 880 32.13 -28.99 2.66
CA ALA A 880 32.89 -29.06 3.91
C ALA A 880 34.08 -30.02 3.81
N LYS A 881 35.08 -29.82 4.66
CA LYS A 881 36.06 -30.85 5.02
C LYS A 881 35.45 -31.72 6.11
N VAL A 882 35.43 -33.03 5.89
CA VAL A 882 34.88 -34.01 6.84
C VAL A 882 35.89 -35.15 6.94
N LEU A 883 36.35 -35.45 8.15
CA LEU A 883 37.50 -36.34 8.40
C LEU A 883 38.73 -35.86 7.60
N ASN A 884 39.35 -36.73 6.80
CA ASN A 884 40.50 -36.39 5.96
C ASN A 884 40.09 -35.94 4.54
N GLY A 885 38.80 -36.07 4.20
CA GLY A 885 38.27 -35.89 2.85
C GLY A 885 37.42 -34.63 2.71
N LYS A 886 36.69 -34.57 1.60
CA LYS A 886 35.84 -33.43 1.23
C LYS A 886 34.44 -33.89 0.88
N LEU A 887 33.45 -33.15 1.37
CA LEU A 887 32.03 -33.42 1.17
C LEU A 887 31.39 -32.26 0.41
N MET A 888 30.53 -32.59 -0.56
CA MET A 888 29.48 -31.71 -1.03
C MET A 888 28.13 -32.39 -0.79
N MET A 889 27.15 -31.66 -0.28
CA MET A 889 25.83 -32.21 0.05
C MET A 889 24.72 -31.27 -0.40
N THR A 890 23.73 -31.82 -1.09
CA THR A 890 22.57 -31.10 -1.61
C THR A 890 21.26 -31.72 -1.10
N SER A 891 20.29 -30.87 -0.76
CA SER A 891 18.89 -31.28 -0.56
C SER A 891 18.01 -30.99 -1.78
N MET A 892 18.55 -30.36 -2.82
CA MET A 892 17.90 -30.22 -4.13
C MET A 892 17.85 -31.58 -4.82
N ASP A 893 16.70 -31.92 -5.40
CA ASP A 893 16.59 -33.13 -6.23
C ASP A 893 17.20 -32.86 -7.60
N ILE A 894 18.44 -33.33 -7.79
CA ILE A 894 19.24 -33.21 -9.02
C ILE A 894 19.34 -34.54 -9.80
N THR A 895 18.69 -35.60 -9.31
CA THR A 895 18.87 -36.97 -9.82
C THR A 895 17.61 -37.56 -10.44
N SER A 896 16.42 -37.08 -10.07
CA SER A 896 15.17 -37.63 -10.63
C SER A 896 14.89 -37.09 -12.04
N GLN A 897 14.43 -37.98 -12.92
CA GLN A 897 14.00 -37.66 -14.30
C GLN A 897 14.99 -36.75 -15.07
N PRO A 898 16.29 -37.08 -15.12
CA PRO A 898 17.33 -36.23 -15.71
C PRO A 898 17.11 -35.96 -17.22
N GLU A 899 16.30 -36.78 -17.90
CA GLU A 899 15.90 -36.57 -19.29
C GLU A 899 14.90 -35.42 -19.47
N LYS A 900 14.12 -35.09 -18.43
CA LYS A 900 13.12 -34.00 -18.45
C LYS A 900 13.57 -32.77 -17.67
N ARG A 901 14.31 -32.98 -16.57
CA ARG A 901 14.71 -31.95 -15.62
C ARG A 901 16.08 -31.38 -15.96
N ILE A 902 16.11 -30.52 -16.98
CA ILE A 902 17.36 -30.04 -17.58
C ILE A 902 18.16 -29.13 -16.65
N VAL A 903 17.49 -28.39 -15.74
CA VAL A 903 18.17 -27.54 -14.75
C VAL A 903 18.86 -28.41 -13.70
N ALA A 904 18.16 -29.43 -13.19
CA ALA A 904 18.72 -30.41 -12.26
C ALA A 904 19.88 -31.19 -12.89
N ARG A 905 19.74 -31.62 -14.14
CA ARG A 905 20.84 -32.26 -14.88
C ARG A 905 22.06 -31.35 -15.01
N GLN A 906 21.86 -30.07 -15.35
CA GLN A 906 22.97 -29.12 -15.44
C GLN A 906 23.62 -28.85 -14.07
N MET A 907 22.82 -28.69 -13.01
CA MET A 907 23.35 -28.50 -11.66
C MET A 907 24.16 -29.72 -11.20
N HIS A 908 23.72 -30.94 -11.52
CA HIS A 908 24.46 -32.16 -11.22
C HIS A 908 25.82 -32.18 -11.94
N LYS A 909 25.84 -31.81 -13.23
CA LYS A 909 27.10 -31.65 -13.98
C LYS A 909 28.02 -30.63 -13.33
N ALA A 910 27.50 -29.45 -13.00
CA ALA A 910 28.26 -28.37 -12.38
C ALA A 910 28.88 -28.80 -11.04
N ILE A 911 28.12 -29.52 -10.21
CA ILE A 911 28.60 -30.11 -8.96
C ILE A 911 29.75 -31.10 -9.21
N LEU A 912 29.56 -32.09 -10.08
CA LEU A 912 30.58 -33.11 -10.35
C LEU A 912 31.85 -32.51 -10.96
N ASN A 913 31.71 -31.60 -11.93
CA ASN A 913 32.84 -30.92 -12.56
C ASN A 913 33.61 -30.08 -11.55
N TYR A 914 32.91 -29.34 -10.70
CA TYR A 914 33.53 -28.58 -9.62
C TYR A 914 34.30 -29.51 -8.67
N MET A 915 33.67 -30.58 -8.18
CA MET A 915 34.28 -31.54 -7.26
C MET A 915 35.49 -32.29 -7.83
N ASN A 916 35.51 -32.51 -9.15
CA ASN A 916 36.64 -33.11 -9.87
C ASN A 916 37.73 -32.08 -10.26
N SER A 917 37.55 -30.80 -9.95
CA SER A 917 38.52 -29.74 -10.27
C SER A 917 39.41 -29.36 -9.08
N ASP A 918 40.54 -28.74 -9.38
CA ASP A 918 41.43 -28.15 -8.37
C ASP A 918 40.79 -27.00 -7.58
N ALA A 919 39.65 -26.48 -8.04
CA ALA A 919 38.90 -25.43 -7.36
C ALA A 919 38.10 -25.96 -6.17
N PHE A 920 37.84 -27.26 -6.06
CA PHE A 920 37.11 -27.85 -4.92
C PHE A 920 37.97 -27.85 -3.65
N ARG A 921 37.87 -26.76 -2.90
CA ARG A 921 38.69 -26.47 -1.72
C ARG A 921 37.81 -25.97 -0.56
N PRO A 922 36.92 -26.83 -0.02
CA PRO A 922 36.07 -26.43 1.10
C PRO A 922 36.91 -25.92 2.28
N ALA A 923 36.49 -24.80 2.85
CA ALA A 923 37.21 -24.14 3.92
C ALA A 923 36.84 -24.71 5.29
N ASP A 924 35.53 -24.85 5.55
CA ASP A 924 34.99 -25.24 6.84
C ASP A 924 35.24 -26.72 7.16
N LYS A 925 35.68 -26.99 8.39
CA LYS A 925 35.79 -28.34 8.92
C LYS A 925 34.52 -28.67 9.70
N ILE A 926 33.79 -29.69 9.27
CA ILE A 926 32.53 -30.10 9.89
C ILE A 926 32.64 -31.53 10.39
N ALA A 927 32.17 -31.76 11.62
CA ALA A 927 32.17 -33.07 12.24
C ALA A 927 31.11 -33.99 11.57
N PRO A 928 31.41 -35.28 11.29
CA PRO A 928 30.44 -36.20 10.70
C PRO A 928 29.11 -36.27 11.43
N GLU A 929 29.10 -36.08 12.74
CA GLU A 929 27.90 -36.12 13.59
C GLU A 929 26.92 -35.00 13.25
N LEU A 930 27.42 -33.81 12.90
CA LEU A 930 26.59 -32.68 12.46
C LEU A 930 25.95 -32.95 11.09
N ILE A 931 26.69 -33.62 10.20
CA ILE A 931 26.15 -34.08 8.91
C ILE A 931 25.07 -35.15 9.14
N GLN A 932 25.34 -36.13 10.00
CA GLN A 932 24.38 -37.17 10.37
C GLN A 932 23.12 -36.58 11.01
N ALA A 933 23.26 -35.53 11.82
CA ALA A 933 22.14 -34.85 12.46
C ALA A 933 21.14 -34.26 11.45
N LEU A 934 21.59 -33.88 10.24
CA LEU A 934 20.69 -33.42 9.18
C LEU A 934 19.66 -34.49 8.78
N PHE A 935 20.01 -35.77 8.93
CA PHE A 935 19.14 -36.92 8.63
C PHE A 935 18.34 -37.44 9.83
N THR A 936 18.65 -37.02 11.05
CA THR A 936 18.07 -37.66 12.26
C THR A 936 17.42 -36.66 13.23
N LYS A 937 17.96 -35.44 13.37
CA LYS A 937 17.42 -34.40 14.26
C LYS A 937 16.16 -33.78 13.65
N VAL A 938 15.23 -33.36 14.49
CA VAL A 938 14.01 -32.62 14.11
C VAL A 938 13.95 -31.34 14.95
N ALA A 939 13.66 -30.19 14.33
CA ALA A 939 13.76 -28.87 14.98
C ALA A 939 12.63 -28.55 15.99
N GLY A 940 11.61 -29.41 16.09
CA GLY A 940 10.37 -29.12 16.82
C GLY A 940 9.48 -28.11 16.09
N ASP A 941 8.19 -28.08 16.43
CA ASP A 941 7.25 -27.15 15.79
C ASP A 941 7.37 -25.72 16.35
N VAL A 942 7.19 -24.73 15.48
CA VAL A 942 7.03 -23.33 15.90
C VAL A 942 5.68 -23.17 16.59
N LYS A 943 5.69 -22.83 17.88
CA LYS A 943 4.47 -22.67 18.66
C LYS A 943 4.01 -21.21 18.60
N SER A 944 2.88 -20.95 17.93
CA SER A 944 2.23 -19.63 17.90
C SER A 944 1.29 -19.37 19.09
N TYR A 945 1.23 -20.30 20.06
CA TYR A 945 0.50 -20.24 21.35
C TYR A 945 -0.95 -19.68 21.30
N THR A 946 -1.65 -19.85 20.18
CA THR A 946 -2.99 -19.28 19.92
C THR A 946 -4.11 -20.32 20.11
N LYS A 947 -5.22 -19.97 20.78
CA LYS A 947 -6.39 -20.86 21.05
C LYS A 947 -7.69 -20.47 20.32
N ASP A 948 -7.59 -19.81 19.16
CA ASP A 948 -8.68 -19.63 18.16
C ASP A 948 -9.35 -18.25 18.01
N SER A 949 -9.14 -17.24 18.88
CA SER A 949 -9.56 -15.85 18.59
C SER A 949 -8.62 -14.76 19.18
N PRO A 950 -8.60 -13.53 18.61
CA PRO A 950 -7.71 -12.44 19.07
C PRO A 950 -8.07 -11.88 20.46
N ASP A 951 -9.34 -12.00 20.87
CA ASP A 951 -9.84 -11.41 22.11
C ASP A 951 -9.60 -12.29 23.36
N GLU A 952 -9.24 -13.57 23.18
CA GLU A 952 -9.09 -14.53 24.30
C GLU A 952 -7.65 -14.66 24.85
N LEU A 953 -6.68 -13.86 24.39
CA LEU A 953 -5.24 -14.11 24.63
C LEU A 953 -4.56 -13.21 25.65
N LYS A 954 -5.30 -12.44 26.44
CA LYS A 954 -4.74 -11.76 27.62
C LYS A 954 -4.67 -12.77 28.78
N PRO A 955 -3.49 -13.10 29.35
CA PRO A 955 -3.48 -13.82 30.61
C PRO A 955 -4.21 -12.98 31.67
N LYS A 956 -5.12 -13.60 32.44
CA LYS A 956 -5.46 -13.08 33.78
C LYS A 956 -4.20 -13.28 34.62
N ILE A 957 -3.39 -12.25 34.71
CA ILE A 957 -2.24 -12.24 35.60
C ILE A 957 -2.82 -11.99 37.00
N ASN A 958 -2.81 -13.03 37.85
CA ASN A 958 -3.14 -12.91 39.26
C ASN A 958 -2.15 -11.99 39.99
#